data_AF-A0A0B7N7H6-F1
#
_entry.id   AF-A0A0B7N7H6-F1
#
_cell.length_a   1.000
_cell.length_b   1.000
_cell.length_c   1.000
_cell.angle_alpha   90.00
_cell.angle_beta   90.00
_cell.angle_gamma   90.00
#
_symmetry.space_group_name_H-M   'P 1'
#
loop_
_entity.id
_entity.type
_entity.pdbx_description
1 polymer ?
#
loop_
_entity_poly.entity_id
_entity_poly.type
_entity_poly.pdbx_seq_one_letter_code
_entity_poly.pdbx_strand_id
1 'polypeptide(L)'
;MPRIRRGKRCTVEGCCLPSKIYCQPPSKDDMDGTDYPSVWWDLWQILYYVPVSVGVFYMDIYKHLVKQPKRPTWDILTAFTVAFLHALRSSFRCASLAFWRRLMNLPKLLHHDESKYVPCPFLVSKLNLPGILEECDVFEDGTRTIDAQWNLSPSEYQKMQQKVTQEKVVFYLHGGGYCFKDWFCYLAFTQKLTKYVNRGVFSISYRLAPETKFPGALYDAVQAYFHLIYDYGIKPHNITVVGDSAGGGLAMSLLVYLRDHQYPLPEACVLFSPWVDLTYGHPSWVESEIFDYLPCRPNMSTVMNPARFYLGTDTYFGLNRHPYASPLYVGHFDNLPPILIQSGGCETMKDEVRAFATRFEDCHSTIFKHEEYEDMVHDFQAFDFDQSHSAMLSVQKWILHDINDLHRLQESSSSASSLYFGFLAQKRLARGIKLNRTEATALIASQLLELMRDGCYSVAQLMDIGKQMLGRRHVMPDVFQTLHEVQVEGTFPDGTYLVTVHDPICTDNGNLEMALYGTFFPLPSEEKFPMPPQVQARDAPGAIIVKPGKIELNAGRRRLSLSVTNYGDRPIQVGSHYHFIESNAALHFNRALAYGMRLDIPAGSAVRFEPGDFKTVTLVEIAGNKVITGGNGLATGPVDFIRLPDIINAMTIRGFKHDSLAPLLPAPTSNTLDREYYADHFGPTTGDLVRLGDTELWARVEKDFTVYGDECKFGGGKVLREGMGQATGKLDDEVLDLVITNALIIDYTGIYKADIGIKKGLIAGIGKAGNPDVMEGVTPGMVVGAGTEALAGEGKIFTAGAIDSHIHYICPQLCYEALSSGVTTLIGGGTGPNTGTNATTCTPGNHHIEMMMKATDDIPMNFGFTGKGNCSNQEELVEHIKAGCLGLKLHEDWGTTPAAIDACLQVCDDLDVQATIHTDTLNEAGFVESTIGAFKGRTIHTYHSEGAGGGHAPDIITVCSEPNVLPSSTNPTRPFTANTLDEHVDMLMVCHHLSKTIPEDVAFAESRIRAETIAAEDVLHDIGAISMISSDSQAMGRAGEVVLRTWKTASKMKQQRGALREDQQEEGDNFRIRRYIAKYTINVALAHGIGHVVGSIEVGKVADLVCFTPEYFGSKPELILKAGVIVWGQMGDANGSIPTTEPIISRPMYGANASSLGVSCLVFVSQLSVDEGIVQSYNLRKKIEPVKGCRTVTKKDMKLNDAMPKITVDPETYNVQADGEDCVCDPVSSLPLTQSVYLF
;
A
#
# COMPACT_ATOMS: atom_id res chain seq x y z
N MET A 1 40.23 36.59 -19.47
CA MET A 1 41.61 36.61 -18.90
C MET A 1 41.48 36.71 -17.39
N PRO A 2 42.35 36.12 -16.52
CA PRO A 2 43.71 35.57 -16.71
C PRO A 2 43.79 34.07 -16.33
N ARG A 3 44.89 33.29 -16.41
CA ARG A 3 46.08 33.10 -17.27
C ARG A 3 46.73 31.78 -16.75
N ILE A 4 47.52 31.08 -17.57
CA ILE A 4 48.52 30.01 -17.22
C ILE A 4 47.88 28.59 -17.16
N ARG A 5 48.32 27.51 -17.85
CA ARG A 5 49.64 27.11 -18.39
C ARG A 5 49.46 26.11 -19.56
N ARG A 6 50.18 26.32 -20.67
CA ARG A 6 50.50 25.27 -21.65
C ARG A 6 51.51 24.31 -21.02
N GLY A 7 51.32 23.02 -21.24
CA GLY A 7 52.39 22.03 -21.29
C GLY A 7 52.21 20.82 -20.40
N LYS A 8 51.77 19.70 -20.98
CA LYS A 8 52.50 18.43 -20.93
C LYS A 8 52.12 17.59 -22.17
N ARG A 9 53.15 17.24 -22.94
CA ARG A 9 53.10 16.26 -24.03
C ARG A 9 52.55 14.96 -23.46
N CYS A 10 51.57 14.36 -24.15
CA CYS A 10 51.16 13.00 -23.89
C CYS A 10 52.32 12.08 -24.31
N THR A 11 53.05 11.58 -23.33
CA THR A 11 54.05 10.52 -23.49
C THR A 11 53.34 9.18 -23.28
N VAL A 12 52.70 8.67 -24.34
CA VAL A 12 52.42 7.25 -24.48
C VAL A 12 52.93 6.84 -25.86
N GLU A 13 54.24 6.62 -25.93
CA GLU A 13 54.84 5.83 -26.99
C GLU A 13 54.33 4.40 -26.84
N GLY A 14 53.70 3.87 -27.89
CA GLY A 14 53.42 2.44 -27.99
C GLY A 14 51.98 2.03 -28.30
N CYS A 15 51.32 2.65 -29.28
CA CYS A 15 50.25 1.97 -30.04
C CYS A 15 49.84 2.63 -31.37
N CYS A 16 50.48 3.72 -31.80
CA CYS A 16 50.31 4.23 -33.16
C CYS A 16 51.31 3.52 -34.10
N LEU A 17 50.83 2.53 -34.85
CA LEU A 17 51.49 2.17 -36.10
C LEU A 17 51.56 3.43 -37.00
N PRO A 18 52.66 3.65 -37.75
CA PRO A 18 52.81 4.84 -38.56
C PRO A 18 51.71 4.94 -39.61
N SER A 19 51.01 6.06 -39.64
CA SER A 19 49.91 6.43 -40.56
C SER A 19 50.38 6.68 -42.00
N LYS A 20 51.24 5.82 -42.55
CA LYS A 20 51.64 5.86 -43.96
C LYS A 20 51.64 4.45 -44.56
N ILE A 21 50.43 3.93 -44.78
CA ILE A 21 50.19 2.90 -45.79
C ILE A 21 49.15 3.49 -46.73
N TYR A 22 49.53 3.63 -48.01
CA TYR A 22 48.74 4.22 -49.07
C TYR A 22 47.47 3.38 -49.32
N CYS A 23 46.32 3.83 -48.85
CA CYS A 23 45.06 3.60 -49.53
C CYS A 23 44.82 4.84 -50.39
N GLN A 24 44.67 4.68 -51.72
CA GLN A 24 44.14 5.78 -52.52
C GLN A 24 42.77 6.16 -51.94
N PRO A 25 42.47 7.45 -51.73
CA PRO A 25 41.11 7.85 -51.41
C PRO A 25 40.20 7.44 -52.58
N PRO A 26 38.92 7.09 -52.32
CA PRO A 26 37.93 7.07 -53.38
C PRO A 26 37.94 8.43 -54.10
N SER A 27 37.46 8.45 -55.35
CA SER A 27 37.53 9.62 -56.23
C SER A 27 37.00 10.88 -55.52
N LYS A 28 37.48 12.06 -55.92
CA LYS A 28 37.01 13.36 -55.37
C LYS A 28 35.48 13.56 -55.51
N ASP A 29 34.81 12.72 -56.30
CA ASP A 29 33.38 12.79 -56.58
C ASP A 29 32.55 11.80 -55.75
N ASP A 30 33.17 10.93 -54.92
CA ASP A 30 32.44 10.01 -54.04
C ASP A 30 32.06 10.68 -52.70
N MET A 31 31.27 11.75 -52.81
CA MET A 31 30.78 12.53 -51.66
C MET A 31 29.74 11.76 -50.82
N ASP A 32 29.10 10.74 -51.41
CA ASP A 32 27.99 9.98 -50.84
C ASP A 32 28.31 8.51 -50.53
N GLY A 33 29.51 8.01 -50.88
CA GLY A 33 29.96 6.65 -50.58
C GLY A 33 29.33 5.56 -51.45
N THR A 34 28.88 5.91 -52.67
CA THR A 34 28.09 5.06 -53.57
C THR A 34 28.91 4.41 -54.68
N ASP A 35 30.18 4.78 -54.86
CA ASP A 35 31.03 4.18 -55.90
C ASP A 35 31.56 2.81 -55.42
N TYR A 36 31.02 1.73 -56.00
CA TYR A 36 31.30 0.36 -55.59
C TYR A 36 32.64 -0.14 -56.15
N PRO A 37 33.69 -0.38 -55.33
CA PRO A 37 34.83 -1.14 -55.82
C PRO A 37 34.41 -2.59 -56.15
N SER A 38 35.04 -3.16 -57.19
CA SER A 38 34.71 -4.52 -57.65
C SER A 38 34.93 -5.58 -56.54
N VAL A 39 34.22 -6.70 -56.60
CA VAL A 39 34.40 -7.85 -55.67
C VAL A 39 35.87 -8.31 -55.60
N TRP A 40 36.64 -8.12 -56.67
CA TRP A 40 38.06 -8.42 -56.73
C TRP A 40 38.93 -7.48 -55.89
N TRP A 41 38.52 -6.21 -55.75
CA TRP A 41 39.18 -5.24 -54.86
C TRP A 41 38.95 -5.59 -53.39
N ASP A 42 37.72 -6.01 -53.05
CA ASP A 42 37.37 -6.47 -51.70
C ASP A 42 38.13 -7.75 -51.33
N LEU A 43 38.22 -8.72 -52.25
CA LEU A 43 39.04 -9.94 -52.08
C LEU A 43 40.54 -9.60 -51.93
N TRP A 44 41.04 -8.62 -52.68
CA TRP A 44 42.41 -8.15 -52.54
C TRP A 44 42.64 -7.50 -51.17
N GLN A 45 41.72 -6.66 -50.68
CA GLN A 45 41.80 -6.11 -49.32
C GLN A 45 41.80 -7.21 -48.26
N ILE A 46 40.92 -8.22 -48.38
CA ILE A 46 40.92 -9.37 -47.46
C ILE A 46 42.28 -10.08 -47.49
N LEU A 47 42.79 -10.48 -48.65
CA LEU A 47 44.06 -11.20 -48.77
C LEU A 47 45.27 -10.38 -48.31
N TYR A 48 45.26 -9.06 -48.53
CA TYR A 48 46.35 -8.16 -48.17
C TYR A 48 46.38 -7.84 -46.66
N TYR A 49 45.21 -7.64 -46.05
CA TYR A 49 45.12 -7.22 -44.64
C TYR A 49 44.95 -8.40 -43.67
N VAL A 50 44.59 -9.61 -44.10
CA VAL A 50 44.51 -10.81 -43.23
C VAL A 50 45.77 -11.06 -42.39
N PRO A 51 47.00 -10.95 -42.91
CA PRO A 51 48.21 -11.09 -42.08
C PRO A 51 48.31 -10.02 -40.98
N VAL A 52 47.83 -8.80 -41.26
CA VAL A 52 47.75 -7.71 -40.28
C VAL A 52 46.67 -8.01 -39.23
N SER A 53 45.50 -8.51 -39.65
CA SER A 53 44.44 -8.98 -38.75
C SER A 53 44.94 -10.03 -37.76
N VAL A 54 45.67 -11.04 -38.27
CA VAL A 54 46.24 -12.12 -37.44
C VAL A 54 47.26 -11.55 -36.45
N GLY A 55 48.09 -10.59 -36.88
CA GLY A 55 49.03 -9.89 -36.00
C GLY A 55 48.34 -9.09 -34.89
N VAL A 56 47.32 -8.29 -35.21
CA VAL A 56 46.54 -7.50 -34.24
C VAL A 56 45.82 -8.41 -33.25
N PHE A 57 45.15 -9.46 -33.76
CA PHE A 57 44.48 -10.46 -32.94
C PHE A 57 45.45 -11.15 -31.98
N TYR A 58 46.56 -11.69 -32.49
CA TYR A 58 47.56 -12.38 -31.66
C TYR A 58 48.18 -11.44 -30.63
N MET A 59 48.46 -10.18 -31.00
CA MET A 59 49.01 -9.19 -30.06
C MET A 59 48.02 -8.81 -28.97
N ASP A 60 46.72 -8.72 -29.26
CA ASP A 60 45.70 -8.43 -28.25
C ASP A 60 45.49 -9.60 -27.29
N ILE A 61 45.47 -10.84 -27.80
CA ILE A 61 45.44 -12.06 -26.99
C ILE A 61 46.72 -12.20 -26.15
N TYR A 62 47.89 -12.02 -26.74
CA TYR A 62 49.17 -12.10 -26.04
C TYR A 62 49.27 -11.05 -24.93
N LYS A 63 48.83 -9.82 -25.19
CA LYS A 63 48.76 -8.77 -24.17
C LYS A 63 47.83 -9.15 -23.01
N HIS A 64 46.70 -9.81 -23.28
CA HIS A 64 45.77 -10.28 -22.25
C HIS A 64 46.32 -11.46 -21.42
N LEU A 65 47.09 -12.38 -22.04
CA LEU A 65 47.62 -13.58 -21.36
C LEU A 65 48.95 -13.37 -20.61
N VAL A 66 49.81 -12.44 -21.06
CA VAL A 66 51.19 -12.29 -20.55
C VAL A 66 51.42 -10.99 -19.76
N LYS A 67 50.59 -9.97 -19.99
CA LYS A 67 50.52 -8.75 -19.15
C LYS A 67 49.17 -8.77 -18.44
N GLN A 68 49.01 -8.06 -17.30
CA GLN A 68 47.71 -7.97 -16.63
C GLN A 68 46.59 -7.80 -17.66
N PRO A 69 45.49 -8.58 -17.57
CA PRO A 69 44.47 -8.60 -18.61
C PRO A 69 44.06 -7.16 -18.92
N LYS A 70 43.91 -6.82 -20.22
CA LYS A 70 43.57 -5.45 -20.67
C LYS A 70 42.44 -4.85 -19.84
N ARG A 71 41.49 -5.69 -19.40
CA ARG A 71 40.53 -5.45 -18.33
C ARG A 71 40.47 -6.64 -17.36
N PRO A 72 40.46 -6.42 -16.02
CA PRO A 72 40.48 -7.49 -15.02
C PRO A 72 39.32 -8.48 -15.07
N THR A 73 38.15 -8.03 -15.54
CA THR A 73 36.89 -8.79 -15.51
C THR A 73 36.64 -9.62 -16.78
N TRP A 74 37.46 -9.48 -17.81
CA TRP A 74 37.26 -10.21 -19.07
C TRP A 74 37.72 -11.65 -18.93
N ASP A 75 36.79 -12.57 -19.19
CA ASP A 75 37.12 -13.98 -19.37
C ASP A 75 37.81 -14.20 -20.72
N ILE A 76 38.24 -15.44 -20.95
CA ILE A 76 38.93 -15.81 -22.18
C ILE A 76 38.01 -15.60 -23.39
N LEU A 77 36.71 -15.92 -23.30
CA LEU A 77 35.80 -15.80 -24.43
C LEU A 77 35.57 -14.33 -24.83
N THR A 78 35.36 -13.43 -23.87
CA THR A 78 35.26 -11.98 -24.08
C THR A 78 36.55 -11.43 -24.67
N ALA A 79 37.71 -11.77 -24.09
CA ALA A 79 39.00 -11.29 -24.60
C ALA A 79 39.24 -11.74 -26.05
N PHE A 80 38.90 -12.99 -26.39
CA PHE A 80 39.00 -13.50 -27.76
C PHE A 80 38.03 -12.83 -28.73
N THR A 81 36.78 -12.67 -28.33
CA THR A 81 35.73 -12.06 -29.15
C THR A 81 36.07 -10.59 -29.45
N VAL A 82 36.44 -9.83 -28.43
CA VAL A 82 36.83 -8.41 -28.60
C VAL A 82 38.11 -8.28 -29.41
N ALA A 83 39.14 -9.11 -29.17
CA ALA A 83 40.36 -9.10 -29.97
C ALA A 83 40.08 -9.40 -31.46
N PHE A 84 39.15 -10.31 -31.74
CA PHE A 84 38.72 -10.62 -33.11
C PHE A 84 38.01 -9.44 -33.77
N LEU A 85 37.07 -8.80 -33.07
CA LEU A 85 36.38 -7.61 -33.56
C LEU A 85 37.33 -6.42 -33.76
N HIS A 86 38.30 -6.21 -32.87
CA HIS A 86 39.39 -5.24 -33.06
C HIS A 86 40.23 -5.51 -34.30
N ALA A 87 40.56 -6.78 -34.56
CA ALA A 87 41.32 -7.18 -35.73
C ALA A 87 40.52 -6.94 -37.02
N LEU A 88 39.22 -7.25 -37.04
CA LEU A 88 38.32 -6.96 -38.15
C LEU A 88 38.22 -5.45 -38.40
N ARG A 89 37.93 -4.66 -37.36
CA ARG A 89 37.90 -3.19 -37.43
C ARG A 89 39.19 -2.63 -38.00
N SER A 90 40.34 -3.06 -37.49
CA SER A 90 41.64 -2.47 -37.82
C SER A 90 42.12 -2.79 -39.23
N SER A 91 41.67 -3.91 -39.77
CA SER A 91 42.11 -4.42 -41.07
C SER A 91 41.25 -3.92 -42.22
N PHE A 92 40.01 -3.50 -41.93
CA PHE A 92 39.06 -2.99 -42.91
C PHE A 92 38.68 -1.52 -42.67
N ARG A 93 39.53 -0.74 -42.00
CA ARG A 93 39.30 0.71 -41.72
C ARG A 93 39.03 1.55 -42.97
N CYS A 94 39.53 1.14 -44.11
CA CYS A 94 39.39 1.82 -45.40
C CYS A 94 38.43 1.11 -46.36
N ALA A 95 37.69 0.10 -45.90
CA ALA A 95 36.74 -0.62 -46.72
C ALA A 95 35.48 0.23 -46.98
N SER A 96 34.87 0.04 -48.15
CA SER A 96 33.67 0.75 -48.55
C SER A 96 32.44 0.29 -47.75
N LEU A 97 31.38 1.10 -47.76
CA LEU A 97 30.08 0.73 -47.17
C LEU A 97 29.55 -0.59 -47.75
N ALA A 98 29.73 -0.78 -49.06
CA ALA A 98 29.32 -2.00 -49.77
C ALA A 98 30.04 -3.26 -49.27
N PHE A 99 31.34 -3.16 -48.99
CA PHE A 99 32.11 -4.25 -48.39
C PHE A 99 31.53 -4.62 -47.02
N TRP A 100 31.31 -3.63 -46.16
CA TRP A 100 30.77 -3.85 -44.81
C TRP A 100 29.36 -4.45 -44.84
N ARG A 101 28.48 -4.00 -45.75
CA ARG A 101 27.16 -4.63 -45.94
C ARG A 101 27.27 -6.09 -46.38
N ARG A 102 28.16 -6.41 -47.32
CA ARG A 102 28.42 -7.81 -47.75
C ARG A 102 28.93 -8.67 -46.60
N LEU A 103 29.87 -8.14 -45.81
CA LEU A 103 30.46 -8.86 -44.67
C LEU A 103 29.42 -9.12 -43.57
N MET A 104 28.63 -8.10 -43.21
CA MET A 104 27.61 -8.21 -42.16
C MET A 104 26.44 -9.10 -42.56
N ASN A 105 26.15 -9.22 -43.87
CA ASN A 105 25.09 -10.11 -44.39
C ASN A 105 25.57 -11.56 -44.63
N LEU A 106 26.85 -11.88 -44.45
CA LEU A 106 27.38 -13.24 -44.66
C LEU A 106 26.67 -14.33 -43.82
N PRO A 107 26.29 -14.09 -42.55
CA PRO A 107 25.53 -15.07 -41.76
C PRO A 107 24.18 -15.46 -42.39
N LYS A 108 23.53 -14.51 -43.10
CA LYS A 108 22.25 -14.74 -43.82
C LYS A 108 22.38 -15.77 -44.95
N LEU A 109 23.58 -15.89 -45.53
CA LEU A 109 23.89 -16.87 -46.58
C LEU A 109 24.23 -18.27 -46.03
N LEU A 110 24.57 -18.38 -44.73
CA LEU A 110 25.07 -19.60 -44.11
C LEU A 110 24.07 -20.30 -43.19
N HIS A 111 23.06 -19.60 -42.68
CA HIS A 111 22.02 -20.14 -41.80
C HIS A 111 20.63 -19.69 -42.23
N HIS A 112 19.81 -20.62 -42.72
CA HIS A 112 18.38 -20.45 -43.01
C HIS A 112 17.61 -21.49 -42.20
N ASP A 113 17.02 -21.10 -41.08
CA ASP A 113 16.13 -21.96 -40.28
C ASP A 113 14.76 -21.29 -40.18
N GLU A 114 13.93 -21.56 -41.19
CA GLU A 114 12.58 -21.00 -41.32
C GLU A 114 11.59 -21.50 -40.26
N SER A 115 12.00 -22.45 -39.41
CA SER A 115 11.14 -22.97 -38.34
C SER A 115 11.00 -22.01 -37.14
N LYS A 116 11.81 -20.95 -37.08
CA LYS A 116 11.97 -20.10 -35.88
C LYS A 116 11.45 -18.67 -36.02
N TYR A 117 10.90 -18.30 -37.17
CA TYR A 117 10.32 -16.98 -37.41
C TYR A 117 9.22 -17.02 -38.47
N VAL A 118 8.41 -15.97 -38.54
CA VAL A 118 7.40 -15.75 -39.57
C VAL A 118 7.62 -14.39 -40.23
N PRO A 119 8.01 -14.32 -41.52
CA PRO A 119 8.04 -13.08 -42.28
C PRO A 119 6.64 -12.50 -42.47
N CYS A 120 6.49 -11.20 -42.22
CA CYS A 120 5.22 -10.50 -42.34
C CYS A 120 5.45 -9.07 -42.85
N PRO A 121 5.93 -8.89 -44.11
CA PRO A 121 6.05 -7.58 -44.70
C PRO A 121 4.66 -6.91 -44.79
N PHE A 122 4.60 -5.61 -44.56
CA PHE A 122 3.35 -4.84 -44.58
C PHE A 122 3.47 -3.58 -45.45
N LEU A 123 2.33 -3.13 -45.97
CA LEU A 123 2.25 -1.93 -46.81
C LEU A 123 2.32 -0.67 -45.95
N VAL A 124 3.07 0.32 -46.43
CA VAL A 124 3.18 1.63 -45.80
C VAL A 124 1.97 2.45 -46.19
N SER A 125 1.17 2.82 -45.20
CA SER A 125 -0.05 3.61 -45.42
C SER A 125 0.24 5.10 -45.32
N LYS A 126 -0.56 5.93 -46.00
CA LYS A 126 -0.54 7.37 -45.81
C LYS A 126 -1.31 7.72 -44.53
N LEU A 127 -0.63 8.25 -43.51
CA LEU A 127 -1.17 8.44 -42.17
C LEU A 127 -1.44 9.91 -41.80
N ASN A 128 -1.13 10.86 -42.68
CA ASN A 128 -1.18 12.31 -42.47
C ASN A 128 -0.37 12.75 -41.23
N LEU A 129 0.87 12.27 -41.15
CA LEU A 129 1.75 12.53 -40.00
C LEU A 129 2.19 14.01 -39.94
N PRO A 130 2.12 14.67 -38.76
CA PRO A 130 2.54 16.06 -38.61
C PRO A 130 4.06 16.24 -38.43
N GLY A 131 4.53 17.48 -38.52
CA GLY A 131 5.89 17.86 -38.12
C GLY A 131 6.95 17.34 -39.08
N ILE A 132 8.07 16.82 -38.54
CA ILE A 132 9.22 16.45 -39.38
C ILE A 132 8.94 15.29 -40.35
N LEU A 133 7.87 14.52 -40.11
CA LEU A 133 7.50 13.36 -40.92
C LEU A 133 6.49 13.68 -42.01
N GLU A 134 5.93 14.91 -42.04
CA GLU A 134 4.90 15.32 -43.00
C GLU A 134 5.38 15.17 -44.45
N GLU A 135 6.59 15.63 -44.74
CA GLU A 135 7.16 15.54 -46.08
C GLU A 135 7.31 14.08 -46.54
N CYS A 136 7.73 13.18 -45.64
CA CYS A 136 7.84 11.75 -45.94
C CYS A 136 6.47 11.11 -46.21
N ASP A 137 5.44 11.48 -45.44
CA ASP A 137 4.09 10.92 -45.54
C ASP A 137 3.34 11.39 -46.80
N VAL A 138 3.57 12.63 -47.24
CA VAL A 138 2.92 13.18 -48.44
C VAL A 138 3.25 12.38 -49.69
N PHE A 139 4.48 11.88 -49.81
CA PHE A 139 4.97 11.11 -50.96
C PHE A 139 4.60 9.61 -50.93
N GLU A 140 4.01 9.10 -49.85
CA GLU A 140 3.54 7.71 -49.83
C GLU A 140 2.21 7.55 -50.58
N ASP A 141 2.15 6.52 -51.42
CA ASP A 141 0.99 6.18 -52.27
C ASP A 141 0.33 4.84 -51.88
N GLY A 142 0.78 4.22 -50.79
CA GLY A 142 0.27 2.93 -50.31
C GLY A 142 0.90 1.71 -50.96
N THR A 143 1.88 1.85 -51.86
CA THR A 143 2.45 0.73 -52.63
C THR A 143 3.76 0.17 -52.07
N ARG A 144 4.47 0.96 -51.25
CA ARG A 144 5.74 0.56 -50.64
C ARG A 144 5.52 -0.43 -49.51
N THR A 145 6.39 -1.44 -49.39
CA THR A 145 6.39 -2.38 -48.25
C THR A 145 7.55 -2.11 -47.30
N ILE A 146 7.35 -2.37 -46.00
CA ILE A 146 8.42 -2.52 -45.00
C ILE A 146 8.54 -4.02 -44.68
N ASP A 147 9.76 -4.54 -44.78
CA ASP A 147 10.05 -5.90 -44.37
C ASP A 147 10.00 -6.01 -42.85
N ALA A 148 9.22 -6.96 -42.35
CA ALA A 148 9.07 -7.22 -40.93
C ALA A 148 8.94 -8.72 -40.64
N GLN A 149 9.12 -9.08 -39.38
CA GLN A 149 9.05 -10.46 -38.93
C GLN A 149 8.55 -10.58 -37.49
N TRP A 150 8.00 -11.75 -37.19
CA TRP A 150 7.82 -12.25 -35.82
C TRP A 150 8.79 -13.38 -35.55
N ASN A 151 9.60 -13.29 -34.50
CA ASN A 151 10.45 -14.40 -34.05
C ASN A 151 9.66 -15.37 -33.17
N LEU A 152 8.69 -16.02 -33.81
CA LEU A 152 7.85 -17.10 -33.31
C LEU A 152 7.87 -18.24 -34.32
N SER A 153 7.74 -19.50 -33.87
CA SER A 153 7.46 -20.58 -34.81
C SER A 153 6.10 -20.38 -35.50
N PRO A 154 5.86 -20.97 -36.69
CA PRO A 154 4.56 -20.85 -37.37
C PRO A 154 3.37 -21.25 -36.49
N SER A 155 3.54 -22.25 -35.62
CA SER A 155 2.51 -22.66 -34.66
C SER A 155 2.27 -21.65 -33.53
N GLU A 156 3.32 -21.00 -33.04
CA GLU A 156 3.20 -19.95 -32.01
C GLU A 156 2.60 -18.67 -32.59
N TYR A 157 2.98 -18.32 -33.82
CA TYR A 157 2.40 -17.20 -34.55
C TYR A 157 0.89 -17.37 -34.76
N GLN A 158 0.43 -18.56 -35.15
CA GLN A 158 -1.01 -18.84 -35.27
C GLN A 158 -1.76 -18.69 -33.94
N LYS A 159 -1.15 -19.12 -32.83
CA LYS A 159 -1.74 -18.95 -31.48
C LYS A 159 -1.81 -17.48 -31.07
N MET A 160 -0.74 -16.73 -31.34
CA MET A 160 -0.68 -15.30 -31.06
C MET A 160 -1.73 -14.54 -31.88
N GLN A 161 -1.93 -14.87 -33.16
CA GLN A 161 -3.00 -14.27 -33.97
C GLN A 161 -4.41 -14.51 -33.42
N GLN A 162 -4.67 -15.66 -32.77
CA GLN A 162 -5.98 -15.95 -32.15
C GLN A 162 -6.24 -15.13 -30.87
N LYS A 163 -5.19 -14.61 -30.21
CA LYS A 163 -5.27 -13.88 -28.94
C LYS A 163 -4.61 -12.50 -28.99
N VAL A 164 -4.46 -11.94 -30.19
CA VAL A 164 -3.58 -10.80 -30.47
C VAL A 164 -3.86 -9.56 -29.60
N THR A 165 -5.12 -9.33 -29.21
CA THR A 165 -5.54 -8.19 -28.38
C THR A 165 -5.17 -8.30 -26.90
N GLN A 166 -4.75 -9.49 -26.44
CA GLN A 166 -4.39 -9.80 -25.05
C GLN A 166 -2.90 -10.10 -24.86
N GLU A 167 -2.14 -10.27 -25.95
CA GLU A 167 -0.72 -10.64 -25.90
C GLU A 167 0.19 -9.43 -25.64
N LYS A 168 1.24 -9.63 -24.83
CA LYS A 168 2.31 -8.65 -24.63
C LYS A 168 3.48 -8.95 -25.57
N VAL A 169 3.97 -7.93 -26.26
CA VAL A 169 4.95 -8.07 -27.34
C VAL A 169 6.11 -7.09 -27.20
N VAL A 170 7.22 -7.40 -27.87
CA VAL A 170 8.38 -6.52 -27.96
C VAL A 170 8.47 -5.98 -29.39
N PHE A 171 8.52 -4.67 -29.55
CA PHE A 171 8.84 -4.03 -30.82
C PHE A 171 10.33 -3.68 -30.86
N TYR A 172 11.09 -4.37 -31.72
CA TYR A 172 12.55 -4.30 -31.76
C TYR A 172 13.06 -3.48 -32.96
N LEU A 173 13.90 -2.48 -32.69
CA LEU A 173 14.60 -1.65 -33.67
C LEU A 173 16.11 -1.95 -33.64
N HIS A 174 16.64 -2.42 -34.76
CA HIS A 174 18.02 -2.92 -34.80
C HIS A 174 19.08 -1.82 -34.89
N GLY A 175 20.27 -2.10 -34.35
CA GLY A 175 21.47 -1.26 -34.51
C GLY A 175 22.12 -1.36 -35.89
N GLY A 176 23.41 -1.01 -35.98
CA GLY A 176 24.17 -0.98 -37.24
C GLY A 176 24.39 0.42 -37.82
N GLY A 177 24.39 1.45 -36.98
CA GLY A 177 24.77 2.81 -37.37
C GLY A 177 23.87 3.44 -38.45
N TYR A 178 22.60 3.02 -38.54
CA TYR A 178 21.66 3.39 -39.62
C TYR A 178 22.07 2.95 -41.03
N CYS A 179 23.21 2.28 -41.21
CA CYS A 179 23.80 1.98 -42.53
C CYS A 179 23.88 0.48 -42.84
N PHE A 180 23.72 -0.37 -41.83
CA PHE A 180 23.96 -1.80 -41.89
C PHE A 180 22.84 -2.62 -41.24
N LYS A 181 22.87 -3.92 -41.54
CA LYS A 181 22.03 -4.98 -40.96
C LYS A 181 20.55 -4.84 -41.31
N ASP A 182 19.83 -5.92 -41.09
CA ASP A 182 18.38 -6.04 -41.22
C ASP A 182 17.86 -6.86 -40.02
N TRP A 183 16.54 -7.07 -39.94
CA TRP A 183 15.97 -7.89 -38.87
C TRP A 183 16.58 -9.30 -38.82
N PHE A 184 16.97 -9.87 -39.97
CA PHE A 184 17.47 -11.24 -40.08
C PHE A 184 18.85 -11.35 -39.43
N CYS A 185 19.71 -10.35 -39.61
CA CYS A 185 21.02 -10.30 -38.97
C CYS A 185 20.93 -10.29 -37.43
N TYR A 186 19.82 -9.82 -36.87
CA TYR A 186 19.56 -9.80 -35.43
C TYR A 186 18.77 -11.00 -34.91
N LEU A 187 18.34 -11.92 -35.78
CA LEU A 187 17.45 -13.02 -35.40
C LEU A 187 17.99 -13.86 -34.23
N ALA A 188 19.29 -14.14 -34.18
CA ALA A 188 19.90 -14.89 -33.08
C ALA A 188 19.79 -14.13 -31.74
N PHE A 189 19.99 -12.81 -31.76
CA PHE A 189 19.86 -11.96 -30.57
C PHE A 189 18.40 -11.78 -30.14
N THR A 190 17.49 -11.53 -31.08
CA THR A 190 16.07 -11.36 -30.75
C THR A 190 15.45 -12.67 -30.27
N GLN A 191 15.92 -13.83 -30.73
CA GLN A 191 15.58 -15.14 -30.15
C GLN A 191 16.09 -15.31 -28.72
N LYS A 192 17.33 -14.85 -28.43
CA LYS A 192 17.87 -14.81 -27.08
C LYS A 192 16.96 -13.94 -26.20
N LEU A 193 16.59 -12.74 -26.66
CA LEU A 193 15.68 -11.83 -25.96
C LEU A 193 14.32 -12.48 -25.68
N THR A 194 13.66 -13.08 -26.69
CA THR A 194 12.38 -13.80 -26.55
C THR A 194 12.41 -14.82 -25.42
N LYS A 195 13.52 -15.55 -25.23
CA LYS A 195 13.66 -16.54 -24.15
C LYS A 195 13.70 -15.92 -22.76
N TYR A 196 14.32 -14.75 -22.59
CA TYR A 196 14.36 -14.08 -21.29
C TYR A 196 13.02 -13.46 -20.92
N VAL A 197 12.39 -12.75 -21.87
CA VAL A 197 11.16 -11.98 -21.56
C VAL A 197 9.88 -12.79 -21.74
N ASN A 198 9.95 -13.96 -22.37
CA ASN A 198 8.80 -14.82 -22.71
C ASN A 198 7.69 -14.06 -23.47
N ARG A 199 8.09 -13.21 -24.43
CA ARG A 199 7.20 -12.40 -25.28
C ARG A 199 7.59 -12.56 -26.75
N GLY A 200 6.59 -12.54 -27.63
CA GLY A 200 6.82 -12.45 -29.07
C GLY A 200 7.51 -11.13 -29.41
N VAL A 201 8.55 -11.17 -30.23
CA VAL A 201 9.27 -9.98 -30.70
C VAL A 201 8.91 -9.74 -32.15
N PHE A 202 8.57 -8.50 -32.47
CA PHE A 202 8.33 -7.98 -33.81
C PHE A 202 9.50 -7.11 -34.21
N SER A 203 10.15 -7.40 -35.33
CA SER A 203 11.31 -6.64 -35.81
C SER A 203 11.09 -6.17 -37.24
N ILE A 204 11.59 -4.98 -37.57
CA ILE A 204 11.51 -4.41 -38.92
C ILE A 204 12.89 -4.20 -39.52
N SER A 205 12.96 -4.16 -40.85
CA SER A 205 14.09 -3.59 -41.59
C SER A 205 13.72 -2.18 -42.03
N TYR A 206 14.10 -1.18 -41.24
CA TYR A 206 13.94 0.22 -41.64
C TYR A 206 14.92 0.58 -42.76
N ARG A 207 14.58 1.56 -43.59
CA ARG A 207 15.45 1.96 -44.71
C ARG A 207 16.79 2.52 -44.21
N LEU A 208 17.88 2.06 -44.83
CA LEU A 208 19.25 2.38 -44.43
C LEU A 208 19.79 3.61 -45.17
N ALA A 209 20.70 4.31 -44.51
CA ALA A 209 21.52 5.36 -45.10
C ALA A 209 22.72 4.77 -45.90
N PRO A 210 23.21 5.47 -46.94
CA PRO A 210 22.84 6.81 -47.41
C PRO A 210 21.62 6.86 -48.34
N GLU A 211 21.08 5.71 -48.77
CA GLU A 211 19.94 5.65 -49.70
C GLU A 211 18.70 6.32 -49.14
N THR A 212 18.50 6.23 -47.82
CA THR A 212 17.48 6.98 -47.10
C THR A 212 18.13 7.76 -45.96
N LYS A 213 17.97 9.09 -45.99
CA LYS A 213 18.48 10.02 -44.99
C LYS A 213 17.42 10.28 -43.91
N PHE A 214 17.82 10.82 -42.77
CA PHE A 214 16.92 11.31 -41.73
C PHE A 214 15.90 12.31 -42.34
N PRO A 215 14.60 12.17 -42.04
CA PRO A 215 13.98 11.34 -41.00
C PRO A 215 13.41 9.97 -41.48
N GLY A 216 13.82 9.43 -42.63
CA GLY A 216 13.17 8.26 -43.24
C GLY A 216 13.15 6.97 -42.40
N ALA A 217 14.20 6.70 -41.61
CA ALA A 217 14.19 5.56 -40.68
C ALA A 217 13.21 5.75 -39.51
N LEU A 218 13.06 7.00 -39.02
CA LEU A 218 12.07 7.33 -37.99
C LEU A 218 10.65 7.18 -38.53
N TYR A 219 10.44 7.58 -39.79
CA TYR A 219 9.18 7.35 -40.49
C TYR A 219 8.81 5.86 -40.53
N ASP A 220 9.75 5.00 -40.91
CA ASP A 220 9.50 3.55 -40.97
C ASP A 220 9.23 2.94 -39.58
N ALA A 221 9.88 3.45 -38.53
CA ALA A 221 9.61 3.04 -37.14
C ALA A 221 8.22 3.45 -36.65
N VAL A 222 7.75 4.67 -36.97
CA VAL A 222 6.39 5.15 -36.66
C VAL A 222 5.34 4.33 -37.40
N GLN A 223 5.57 4.03 -38.68
CA GLN A 223 4.69 3.18 -39.50
C GLN A 223 4.56 1.78 -38.89
N ALA A 224 5.66 1.17 -38.48
CA ALA A 224 5.65 -0.14 -37.85
C ALA A 224 4.94 -0.16 -36.48
N TYR A 225 5.14 0.89 -35.67
CA TYR A 225 4.43 1.02 -34.40
C TYR A 225 2.91 1.13 -34.60
N PHE A 226 2.48 1.92 -35.57
CA PHE A 226 1.07 2.04 -35.93
C PHE A 226 0.50 0.79 -36.61
N HIS A 227 1.30 0.05 -37.37
CA HIS A 227 0.92 -1.26 -37.88
C HIS A 227 0.61 -2.24 -36.74
N LEU A 228 1.43 -2.26 -35.67
CA LEU A 228 1.15 -3.09 -34.49
C LEU A 228 -0.15 -2.70 -33.78
N ILE A 229 -0.43 -1.40 -33.67
CA ILE A 229 -1.61 -0.90 -32.96
C ILE A 229 -2.89 -1.04 -33.77
N TYR A 230 -2.88 -0.55 -35.01
CA TYR A 230 -4.09 -0.42 -35.81
C TYR A 230 -4.38 -1.66 -36.65
N ASP A 231 -3.36 -2.30 -37.21
CA ASP A 231 -3.57 -3.45 -38.11
C ASP A 231 -3.57 -4.78 -37.34
N TYR A 232 -2.63 -4.97 -36.41
CA TYR A 232 -2.64 -6.14 -35.51
C TYR A 232 -3.59 -5.98 -34.32
N GLY A 233 -4.03 -4.77 -33.97
CA GLY A 233 -4.93 -4.53 -32.83
C GLY A 233 -4.25 -4.68 -31.45
N ILE A 234 -2.92 -4.62 -31.38
CA ILE A 234 -2.19 -4.73 -30.13
C ILE A 234 -2.31 -3.42 -29.37
N LYS A 235 -2.75 -3.51 -28.10
CA LYS A 235 -2.91 -2.30 -27.27
C LYS A 235 -1.53 -1.67 -27.00
N PRO A 236 -1.41 -0.33 -27.01
CA PRO A 236 -0.13 0.35 -26.75
C PRO A 236 0.56 -0.11 -25.45
N HIS A 237 -0.20 -0.29 -24.36
CA HIS A 237 0.30 -0.78 -23.06
C HIS A 237 0.73 -2.26 -23.04
N ASN A 238 0.61 -2.97 -24.17
CA ASN A 238 1.14 -4.33 -24.34
C ASN A 238 2.42 -4.35 -25.18
N ILE A 239 2.91 -3.21 -25.64
CA ILE A 239 4.12 -3.10 -26.48
C ILE A 239 5.28 -2.61 -25.63
N THR A 240 6.39 -3.35 -25.61
CA THR A 240 7.68 -2.85 -25.09
C THR A 240 8.59 -2.51 -26.27
N VAL A 241 9.05 -1.28 -26.39
CA VAL A 241 9.99 -0.89 -27.45
C VAL A 241 11.42 -1.21 -26.99
N VAL A 242 12.20 -1.86 -27.84
CA VAL A 242 13.59 -2.24 -27.54
C VAL A 242 14.48 -1.87 -28.71
N GLY A 243 15.65 -1.29 -28.44
CA GLY A 243 16.61 -1.02 -29.50
C GLY A 243 18.05 -0.94 -29.02
N ASP A 244 18.98 -1.33 -29.90
CA ASP A 244 20.43 -1.32 -29.65
C ASP A 244 21.15 -0.28 -30.51
N SER A 245 22.19 0.38 -29.98
CA SER A 245 23.03 1.31 -30.75
C SER A 245 22.20 2.38 -31.48
N ALA A 246 22.34 2.48 -32.80
CA ALA A 246 21.50 3.34 -33.67
C ALA A 246 19.98 3.03 -33.54
N GLY A 247 19.61 1.77 -33.34
CA GLY A 247 18.24 1.36 -33.08
C GLY A 247 17.73 1.81 -31.71
N GLY A 248 18.61 1.91 -30.71
CA GLY A 248 18.31 2.53 -29.42
C GLY A 248 18.07 4.03 -29.53
N GLY A 249 18.91 4.73 -30.32
CA GLY A 249 18.65 6.13 -30.70
C GLY A 249 17.32 6.30 -31.42
N LEU A 250 17.02 5.41 -32.38
CA LEU A 250 15.77 5.42 -33.14
C LEU A 250 14.53 5.13 -32.28
N ALA A 251 14.63 4.19 -31.35
CA ALA A 251 13.59 3.88 -30.36
C ALA A 251 13.27 5.10 -29.51
N MET A 252 14.30 5.81 -29.04
CA MET A 252 14.10 7.05 -28.32
C MET A 252 13.44 8.12 -29.19
N SER A 253 13.92 8.33 -30.43
CA SER A 253 13.30 9.27 -31.37
C SER A 253 11.84 8.97 -31.66
N LEU A 254 11.47 7.68 -31.76
CA LEU A 254 10.09 7.23 -31.89
C LEU A 254 9.26 7.68 -30.67
N LEU A 255 9.73 7.43 -29.44
CA LEU A 255 8.99 7.82 -28.24
C LEU A 255 8.81 9.33 -28.13
N VAL A 256 9.86 10.11 -28.41
CA VAL A 256 9.77 11.58 -28.38
C VAL A 256 8.77 12.06 -29.43
N TYR A 257 8.81 11.51 -30.65
CA TYR A 257 7.85 11.86 -31.69
C TYR A 257 6.41 11.52 -31.30
N LEU A 258 6.18 10.31 -30.77
CA LEU A 258 4.85 9.89 -30.29
C LEU A 258 4.33 10.82 -29.20
N ARG A 259 5.18 11.17 -28.23
CA ARG A 259 4.82 12.09 -27.14
C ARG A 259 4.52 13.50 -27.65
N ASP A 260 5.42 14.09 -28.43
CA ASP A 260 5.32 15.47 -28.90
C ASP A 260 4.07 15.68 -29.78
N HIS A 261 3.61 14.62 -30.43
CA HIS A 261 2.39 14.61 -31.25
C HIS A 261 1.18 13.91 -30.57
N GLN A 262 1.27 13.61 -29.26
CA GLN A 262 0.19 13.06 -28.43
C GLN A 262 -0.41 11.73 -28.93
N TYR A 263 0.41 10.91 -29.57
CA TYR A 263 0.04 9.55 -29.94
C TYR A 263 0.16 8.58 -28.75
N PRO A 264 -0.57 7.46 -28.75
CA PRO A 264 -0.47 6.47 -27.68
C PRO A 264 0.95 5.93 -27.51
N LEU A 265 1.45 5.95 -26.28
CA LEU A 265 2.81 5.49 -25.93
C LEU A 265 2.83 3.99 -25.55
N PRO A 266 3.97 3.31 -25.77
CA PRO A 266 4.14 1.90 -25.39
C PRO A 266 4.21 1.71 -23.87
N GLU A 267 4.15 0.46 -23.40
CA GLU A 267 4.27 0.08 -21.98
C GLU A 267 5.59 0.56 -21.36
N ALA A 268 6.69 0.32 -22.06
CA ALA A 268 8.04 0.60 -21.59
C ALA A 268 9.03 0.63 -22.75
N CYS A 269 10.25 1.10 -22.48
CA CYS A 269 11.37 1.12 -23.41
C CYS A 269 12.64 0.52 -22.79
N VAL A 270 13.41 -0.21 -23.60
CA VAL A 270 14.73 -0.72 -23.22
C VAL A 270 15.75 -0.32 -24.29
N LEU A 271 16.79 0.38 -23.87
CA LEU A 271 17.84 0.92 -24.72
C LEU A 271 19.17 0.24 -24.39
N PHE A 272 19.73 -0.50 -25.35
CA PHE A 272 21.06 -1.08 -25.25
C PHE A 272 22.08 -0.18 -25.95
N SER A 273 23.09 0.28 -25.22
CA SER A 273 24.19 1.10 -25.72
C SER A 273 23.74 2.20 -26.70
N PRO A 274 22.70 3.00 -26.38
CA PRO A 274 21.99 3.78 -27.39
C PRO A 274 22.85 4.91 -27.96
N TRP A 275 22.85 5.06 -29.28
CA TRP A 275 23.54 6.16 -29.94
C TRP A 275 22.65 7.43 -29.95
N VAL A 276 22.96 8.38 -29.06
CA VAL A 276 22.07 9.51 -28.72
C VAL A 276 22.63 10.89 -29.11
N ASP A 277 23.92 10.97 -29.44
CA ASP A 277 24.61 12.18 -29.93
C ASP A 277 25.37 11.92 -31.25
N LEU A 278 24.83 12.43 -32.35
CA LEU A 278 25.46 12.32 -33.67
C LEU A 278 26.55 13.37 -33.93
N THR A 279 26.92 14.20 -32.94
CA THR A 279 27.99 15.20 -33.11
C THR A 279 29.40 14.62 -32.93
N TYR A 280 29.51 13.41 -32.38
CA TYR A 280 30.75 12.80 -31.90
C TYR A 280 31.48 13.70 -30.87
N GLY A 281 30.73 14.44 -30.04
CA GLY A 281 31.27 15.51 -29.21
C GLY A 281 32.09 15.03 -28.01
N HIS A 282 31.84 13.82 -27.53
CA HIS A 282 32.32 13.33 -26.24
C HIS A 282 33.73 12.69 -26.28
N PRO A 283 34.53 12.76 -25.18
CA PRO A 283 35.90 12.23 -25.13
C PRO A 283 36.04 10.71 -25.33
N SER A 284 35.07 9.93 -24.85
CA SER A 284 35.02 8.46 -24.99
C SER A 284 35.16 7.96 -26.43
N TRP A 285 34.77 8.75 -27.43
CA TRP A 285 35.01 8.46 -28.86
C TRP A 285 36.49 8.29 -29.24
N VAL A 286 37.41 8.75 -28.39
CA VAL A 286 38.86 8.61 -28.54
C VAL A 286 39.45 7.78 -27.41
N GLU A 287 39.01 8.00 -26.17
CA GLU A 287 39.60 7.36 -24.99
C GLU A 287 39.27 5.86 -24.87
N SER A 288 38.06 5.46 -25.28
CA SER A 288 37.61 4.07 -25.20
C SER A 288 38.03 3.22 -26.41
N GLU A 289 38.63 3.82 -27.44
CA GLU A 289 38.97 3.16 -28.73
C GLU A 289 39.90 1.93 -28.59
N ILE A 290 40.68 1.89 -27.51
CA ILE A 290 41.63 0.80 -27.22
C ILE A 290 40.96 -0.42 -26.57
N PHE A 291 39.74 -0.25 -26.05
CA PHE A 291 38.96 -1.27 -25.37
C PHE A 291 37.77 -1.75 -26.21
N ASP A 292 37.15 -0.85 -26.97
CA ASP A 292 35.93 -1.11 -27.73
C ASP A 292 36.19 -1.33 -29.22
N TYR A 293 35.33 -2.12 -29.87
CA TYR A 293 35.47 -2.50 -31.28
C TYR A 293 34.91 -1.48 -32.27
N LEU A 294 34.21 -0.46 -31.81
CA LEU A 294 33.83 0.67 -32.65
C LEU A 294 35.06 1.48 -33.10
N PRO A 295 35.05 2.06 -34.32
CA PRO A 295 36.18 2.82 -34.83
C PRO A 295 36.34 4.16 -34.09
N CYS A 296 37.57 4.72 -34.13
CA CYS A 296 37.87 6.06 -33.63
C CYS A 296 36.92 7.11 -34.23
N ARG A 297 36.65 8.18 -33.46
CA ARG A 297 35.91 9.38 -33.90
C ARG A 297 36.11 9.68 -35.40
N PRO A 298 35.11 9.44 -36.26
CA PRO A 298 35.25 9.74 -37.68
C PRO A 298 35.28 11.24 -37.89
N ASN A 299 36.16 11.71 -38.78
CA ASN A 299 36.11 13.07 -39.30
C ASN A 299 35.23 13.14 -40.56
N MET A 300 34.89 14.34 -41.03
CA MET A 300 34.04 14.52 -42.21
C MET A 300 34.65 13.97 -43.52
N SER A 301 35.98 13.77 -43.55
CA SER A 301 36.69 13.14 -44.67
C SER A 301 36.86 11.62 -44.53
N THR A 302 36.31 11.01 -43.48
CA THR A 302 36.42 9.56 -43.26
C THR A 302 35.48 8.84 -44.22
N VAL A 303 36.01 7.85 -44.94
CA VAL A 303 35.28 7.09 -45.98
C VAL A 303 34.01 6.46 -45.40
N MET A 304 34.08 5.89 -44.19
CA MET A 304 32.93 5.34 -43.47
C MET A 304 32.52 6.26 -42.31
N ASN A 305 31.49 7.07 -42.51
CA ASN A 305 30.93 7.94 -41.46
C ASN A 305 29.39 7.78 -41.41
N PRO A 306 28.88 6.92 -40.52
CA PRO A 306 27.45 6.60 -40.48
C PRO A 306 26.56 7.81 -40.18
N ALA A 307 26.96 8.70 -39.26
CA ALA A 307 26.20 9.92 -38.97
C ALA A 307 26.14 10.88 -40.17
N ARG A 308 27.23 10.98 -40.95
CA ARG A 308 27.23 11.75 -42.22
C ARG A 308 26.28 11.15 -43.25
N PHE A 309 26.28 9.83 -43.39
CA PHE A 309 25.37 9.14 -44.31
C PHE A 309 23.91 9.31 -43.89
N TYR A 310 23.62 9.16 -42.60
CA TYR A 310 22.27 9.28 -42.06
C TYR A 310 21.72 10.70 -42.15
N LEU A 311 22.52 11.72 -41.79
CA LEU A 311 22.06 13.11 -41.79
C LEU A 311 22.24 13.83 -43.12
N GLY A 312 23.00 13.27 -44.05
CA GLY A 312 23.42 13.90 -45.30
C GLY A 312 24.64 14.81 -45.12
N THR A 313 25.56 14.79 -46.09
CA THR A 313 26.83 15.55 -46.03
C THR A 313 26.61 17.06 -45.87
N ASP A 314 25.68 17.64 -46.62
CA ASP A 314 25.41 19.09 -46.60
C ASP A 314 24.58 19.55 -45.40
N THR A 315 23.73 18.65 -44.88
CA THR A 315 22.77 18.91 -43.80
C THR A 315 23.29 18.48 -42.42
N TYR A 316 24.41 17.77 -42.36
CA TYR A 316 24.99 17.20 -41.13
C TYR A 316 25.07 18.22 -39.98
N PHE A 317 25.72 19.37 -40.19
CA PHE A 317 25.90 20.36 -39.11
C PHE A 317 24.59 21.05 -38.68
N GLY A 318 23.56 21.04 -39.53
CA GLY A 318 22.24 21.56 -39.18
C GLY A 318 21.38 20.55 -38.43
N LEU A 319 21.57 19.25 -38.68
CA LEU A 319 20.72 18.18 -38.15
C LEU A 319 21.36 17.33 -37.06
N ASN A 320 22.67 17.39 -36.85
CA ASN A 320 23.38 16.57 -35.85
C ASN A 320 23.06 16.90 -34.39
N ARG A 321 22.29 17.97 -34.14
CA ARG A 321 21.70 18.32 -32.84
C ARG A 321 20.18 18.37 -32.87
N HIS A 322 19.56 17.94 -33.97
CA HIS A 322 18.11 17.92 -34.07
C HIS A 322 17.55 16.91 -33.05
N PRO A 323 16.55 17.25 -32.23
CA PRO A 323 16.10 16.41 -31.12
C PRO A 323 15.63 15.01 -31.54
N TYR A 324 15.03 14.88 -32.73
CA TYR A 324 14.64 13.57 -33.29
C TYR A 324 15.79 12.81 -33.99
N ALA A 325 16.94 13.43 -34.22
CA ALA A 325 18.12 12.77 -34.81
C ALA A 325 19.20 12.47 -33.75
N SER A 326 19.27 13.28 -32.70
CA SER A 326 20.14 13.13 -31.55
C SER A 326 19.33 13.39 -30.28
N PRO A 327 18.66 12.35 -29.75
CA PRO A 327 17.79 12.45 -28.58
C PRO A 327 18.42 13.13 -27.37
N LEU A 328 19.75 13.16 -27.26
CA LEU A 328 20.47 13.93 -26.25
C LEU A 328 20.10 15.43 -26.22
N TYR A 329 19.57 16.01 -27.30
CA TYR A 329 19.24 17.44 -27.38
C TYR A 329 17.73 17.76 -27.28
N VAL A 330 16.89 16.78 -26.91
CA VAL A 330 15.45 16.98 -26.68
C VAL A 330 15.22 17.98 -25.54
N GLY A 331 14.17 18.82 -25.58
CA GLY A 331 13.94 19.86 -24.56
C GLY A 331 13.79 19.30 -23.14
N HIS A 332 12.92 18.30 -22.96
CA HIS A 332 12.64 17.61 -21.71
C HIS A 332 12.28 16.14 -21.96
N PHE A 333 12.38 15.29 -20.95
CA PHE A 333 12.04 13.87 -21.02
C PHE A 333 10.73 13.50 -20.31
N ASP A 334 9.95 14.48 -19.87
CA ASP A 334 8.65 14.22 -19.25
C ASP A 334 7.66 13.49 -20.16
N ASN A 335 6.73 12.76 -19.53
CA ASN A 335 5.61 12.03 -20.12
C ASN A 335 5.99 10.95 -21.15
N LEU A 336 7.18 10.40 -21.04
CA LEU A 336 7.62 9.18 -21.73
C LEU A 336 7.37 7.94 -20.85
N PRO A 337 7.22 6.73 -21.45
CA PRO A 337 7.05 5.50 -20.69
C PRO A 337 8.33 5.12 -19.92
N PRO A 338 8.28 4.22 -18.93
CA PRO A 338 9.46 3.77 -18.19
C PRO A 338 10.60 3.30 -19.10
N ILE A 339 11.83 3.81 -18.88
CA ILE A 339 13.00 3.56 -19.73
C ILE A 339 14.14 2.88 -18.96
N LEU A 340 14.56 1.70 -19.43
CA LEU A 340 15.81 1.07 -19.00
C LEU A 340 16.92 1.40 -20.01
N ILE A 341 18.04 1.95 -19.53
CA ILE A 341 19.23 2.27 -20.33
C ILE A 341 20.37 1.38 -19.84
N GLN A 342 20.97 0.59 -20.72
CA GLN A 342 22.13 -0.23 -20.38
C GLN A 342 23.33 0.14 -21.25
N SER A 343 24.50 0.32 -20.66
CA SER A 343 25.74 0.68 -21.37
C SER A 343 26.96 -0.07 -20.84
N GLY A 344 28.00 -0.18 -21.65
CA GLY A 344 29.29 -0.74 -21.23
C GLY A 344 30.25 0.32 -20.69
N GLY A 345 30.91 0.07 -19.55
CA GLY A 345 31.86 1.02 -18.96
C GLY A 345 33.12 1.28 -19.80
N CYS A 346 33.37 0.43 -20.80
CA CYS A 346 34.47 0.55 -21.76
C CYS A 346 34.03 0.91 -23.18
N GLU A 347 32.74 1.18 -23.42
CA GLU A 347 32.28 1.48 -24.77
C GLU A 347 32.64 2.90 -25.24
N THR A 348 32.59 3.09 -26.55
CA THR A 348 32.91 4.35 -27.25
C THR A 348 31.87 5.44 -27.01
N MET A 349 30.62 5.05 -26.73
CA MET A 349 29.48 5.95 -26.51
C MET A 349 29.17 6.18 -25.01
N LYS A 350 30.00 5.71 -24.08
CA LYS A 350 29.66 5.75 -22.65
C LYS A 350 29.37 7.16 -22.11
N ASP A 351 30.11 8.18 -22.56
CA ASP A 351 29.95 9.53 -22.01
C ASP A 351 28.67 10.21 -22.52
N GLU A 352 28.27 9.93 -23.77
CA GLU A 352 27.00 10.44 -24.30
C GLU A 352 25.81 9.70 -23.67
N VAL A 353 25.92 8.38 -23.42
CA VAL A 353 24.89 7.63 -22.69
C VAL A 353 24.77 8.11 -21.25
N ARG A 354 25.89 8.36 -20.55
CA ARG A 354 25.89 8.98 -19.22
C ARG A 354 25.27 10.37 -19.25
N ALA A 355 25.70 11.22 -20.18
CA ALA A 355 25.14 12.57 -20.30
C ALA A 355 23.63 12.50 -20.57
N PHE A 356 23.18 11.57 -21.41
CA PHE A 356 21.78 11.32 -21.69
C PHE A 356 21.02 10.84 -20.46
N ALA A 357 21.54 9.85 -19.73
CA ALA A 357 20.95 9.33 -18.50
C ALA A 357 20.82 10.42 -17.42
N THR A 358 21.85 11.26 -17.23
CA THR A 358 21.80 12.40 -16.30
C THR A 358 20.67 13.37 -16.64
N ARG A 359 20.30 13.54 -17.92
CA ARG A 359 19.16 14.41 -18.27
C ARG A 359 17.80 13.87 -17.83
N PHE A 360 17.70 12.59 -17.48
CA PHE A 360 16.50 12.05 -16.83
C PHE A 360 16.48 12.28 -15.32
N GLU A 361 17.61 12.63 -14.67
CA GLU A 361 17.61 13.00 -13.24
C GLU A 361 16.79 14.26 -12.98
N ASP A 362 16.69 15.16 -13.98
CA ASP A 362 15.86 16.36 -13.95
C ASP A 362 14.38 16.09 -14.36
N CYS A 363 13.98 14.85 -14.62
CA CYS A 363 12.63 14.49 -15.06
C CYS A 363 11.74 14.08 -13.88
N HIS A 364 10.48 14.55 -13.88
CA HIS A 364 9.54 14.29 -12.78
C HIS A 364 8.52 13.20 -13.09
N SER A 365 8.26 12.94 -14.37
CA SER A 365 7.16 12.06 -14.80
C SER A 365 7.61 10.75 -15.42
N THR A 366 8.79 10.69 -16.05
CA THR A 366 9.32 9.47 -16.67
C THR A 366 10.27 8.77 -15.74
N ILE A 367 9.92 7.52 -15.41
CA ILE A 367 10.79 6.63 -14.65
C ILE A 367 11.91 6.15 -15.55
N PHE A 368 13.16 6.25 -15.08
CA PHE A 368 14.29 5.67 -15.79
C PHE A 368 15.22 4.90 -14.87
N LYS A 369 15.96 3.96 -15.45
CA LYS A 369 17.06 3.26 -14.78
C LYS A 369 18.24 3.19 -15.74
N HIS A 370 19.40 3.68 -15.30
CA HIS A 370 20.65 3.53 -16.03
C HIS A 370 21.52 2.48 -15.37
N GLU A 371 21.91 1.46 -16.13
CA GLU A 371 22.82 0.40 -15.71
C GLU A 371 24.08 0.42 -16.55
N GLU A 372 25.19 0.77 -15.92
CA GLU A 372 26.49 0.67 -16.55
C GLU A 372 27.20 -0.60 -16.10
N TYR A 373 27.62 -1.42 -17.07
CA TYR A 373 28.28 -2.70 -16.85
C TYR A 373 29.79 -2.52 -16.96
N GLU A 374 30.47 -2.71 -15.83
CA GLU A 374 31.91 -2.48 -15.71
C GLU A 374 32.70 -3.26 -16.76
N ASP A 375 33.67 -2.58 -17.38
CA ASP A 375 34.57 -3.11 -18.41
C ASP A 375 33.93 -3.64 -19.72
N MET A 376 32.61 -3.57 -19.88
CA MET A 376 31.95 -4.05 -21.11
C MET A 376 32.09 -3.09 -22.29
N VAL A 377 32.11 -3.67 -23.50
CA VAL A 377 32.21 -2.98 -24.79
C VAL A 377 30.83 -2.57 -25.34
N HIS A 378 30.79 -1.85 -26.46
CA HIS A 378 29.53 -1.46 -27.10
C HIS A 378 28.68 -2.69 -27.45
N ASP A 379 27.36 -2.60 -27.28
CA ASP A 379 26.39 -3.68 -27.54
C ASP A 379 26.78 -5.05 -26.95
N PHE A 380 27.45 -5.06 -25.78
CA PHE A 380 27.90 -6.31 -25.15
C PHE A 380 26.75 -7.32 -24.92
N GLN A 381 25.51 -6.84 -24.80
CA GLN A 381 24.28 -7.62 -24.68
C GLN A 381 24.09 -8.62 -25.83
N ALA A 382 24.53 -8.25 -27.05
CA ALA A 382 24.39 -9.08 -28.24
C ALA A 382 25.30 -10.31 -28.26
N PHE A 383 26.31 -10.35 -27.39
CA PHE A 383 27.29 -11.44 -27.31
C PHE A 383 26.99 -12.38 -26.13
N ASP A 384 27.66 -13.53 -26.10
CA ASP A 384 27.57 -14.52 -25.02
C ASP A 384 28.66 -14.29 -23.95
N PHE A 385 28.75 -13.07 -23.45
CA PHE A 385 29.60 -12.72 -22.31
C PHE A 385 28.85 -12.96 -20.99
N ASP A 386 29.56 -13.23 -19.90
CA ASP A 386 28.95 -13.47 -18.58
C ASP A 386 28.04 -12.31 -18.13
N GLN A 387 28.49 -11.07 -18.33
CA GLN A 387 27.70 -9.89 -17.99
C GLN A 387 26.50 -9.66 -18.93
N SER A 388 26.50 -10.22 -20.15
CA SER A 388 25.33 -10.19 -21.05
C SER A 388 24.14 -10.94 -20.44
N HIS A 389 24.39 -12.09 -19.79
CA HIS A 389 23.34 -12.83 -19.08
C HIS A 389 22.72 -11.98 -17.97
N SER A 390 23.57 -11.33 -17.16
CA SER A 390 23.12 -10.44 -16.08
C SER A 390 22.31 -9.25 -16.62
N ALA A 391 22.75 -8.66 -17.72
CA ALA A 391 22.02 -7.59 -18.41
C ALA A 391 20.64 -8.03 -18.89
N MET A 392 20.53 -9.21 -19.49
CA MET A 392 19.23 -9.75 -19.95
C MET A 392 18.31 -10.16 -18.79
N LEU A 393 18.85 -10.65 -17.67
CA LEU A 393 18.06 -10.87 -16.45
C LEU A 393 17.52 -9.57 -15.87
N SER A 394 18.31 -8.48 -15.92
CA SER A 394 17.83 -7.17 -15.52
C SER A 394 16.71 -6.66 -16.44
N VAL A 395 16.82 -6.88 -17.75
CA VAL A 395 15.74 -6.59 -18.71
C VAL A 395 14.46 -7.38 -18.39
N GLN A 396 14.60 -8.67 -18.09
CA GLN A 396 13.48 -9.52 -17.67
C GLN A 396 12.84 -8.97 -16.38
N LYS A 397 13.65 -8.62 -15.38
CA LYS A 397 13.17 -8.05 -14.11
C LYS A 397 12.46 -6.71 -14.32
N TRP A 398 13.02 -5.84 -15.15
CA TRP A 398 12.43 -4.55 -15.50
C TRP A 398 11.05 -4.73 -16.13
N ILE A 399 10.95 -5.58 -17.15
CA ILE A 399 9.74 -5.81 -17.94
C ILE A 399 8.66 -6.57 -17.16
N LEU A 400 9.03 -7.48 -16.25
CA LEU A 400 8.07 -8.36 -15.55
C LEU A 400 7.70 -7.89 -14.14
N HIS A 401 8.62 -7.26 -13.40
CA HIS A 401 8.45 -6.98 -11.96
C HIS A 401 8.57 -5.48 -11.64
N ASP A 402 9.69 -4.84 -12.02
CA ASP A 402 10.00 -3.51 -11.51
C ASP A 402 9.04 -2.43 -12.05
N ILE A 403 8.51 -2.54 -13.28
CA ILE A 403 7.48 -1.60 -13.78
C ILE A 403 6.24 -1.60 -12.86
N ASN A 404 5.77 -2.79 -12.44
CA ASN A 404 4.58 -2.93 -11.59
C ASN A 404 4.82 -2.49 -10.14
N ASP A 405 6.06 -2.53 -9.66
CA ASP A 405 6.45 -2.05 -8.33
C ASP A 405 6.83 -0.57 -8.34
N LEU A 406 7.35 -0.04 -9.45
CA LEU A 406 7.69 1.38 -9.62
C LEU A 406 6.47 2.25 -9.90
N HIS A 407 5.44 1.74 -10.59
CA HIS A 407 4.12 2.38 -10.61
C HIS A 407 3.55 2.52 -9.18
N ARG A 408 3.78 1.52 -8.33
CA ARG A 408 3.47 1.59 -6.89
C ARG A 408 4.37 2.55 -6.11
N LEU A 409 5.63 2.77 -6.53
CA LEU A 409 6.53 3.74 -5.92
C LEU A 409 6.29 5.19 -6.37
N GLN A 410 5.77 5.42 -7.58
CA GLN A 410 5.32 6.75 -8.02
C GLN A 410 4.04 7.15 -7.27
N GLU A 411 3.15 6.20 -6.99
CA GLU A 411 2.06 6.35 -6.00
C GLU A 411 2.60 6.55 -4.57
N SER A 412 3.85 6.16 -4.28
CA SER A 412 4.47 6.30 -2.96
C SER A 412 5.37 7.52 -2.77
N SER A 413 5.54 8.39 -3.77
CA SER A 413 6.11 9.72 -3.50
C SER A 413 5.04 10.54 -2.76
N SER A 414 5.26 10.75 -1.47
CA SER A 414 4.30 11.37 -0.54
C SER A 414 3.80 12.71 -1.08
N SER A 415 4.68 13.55 -1.63
CA SER A 415 4.30 14.85 -2.19
C SER A 415 3.48 14.78 -3.48
N ALA A 416 3.75 13.85 -4.41
CA ALA A 416 3.01 13.76 -5.67
C ALA A 416 1.57 13.24 -5.47
N SER A 417 1.37 12.32 -4.52
CA SER A 417 0.04 11.84 -4.13
C SER A 417 -0.80 12.97 -3.52
N SER A 418 -0.23 13.76 -2.60
CA SER A 418 -0.90 14.95 -2.05
C SER A 418 -1.31 15.93 -3.15
N LEU A 419 -0.39 16.30 -4.06
CA LEU A 419 -0.67 17.20 -5.17
C LEU A 419 -1.78 16.70 -6.10
N TYR A 420 -1.80 15.40 -6.42
CA TYR A 420 -2.86 14.81 -7.25
C TYR A 420 -4.24 14.90 -6.58
N PHE A 421 -4.33 14.54 -5.29
CA PHE A 421 -5.60 14.59 -4.56
C PHE A 421 -6.05 16.03 -4.26
N GLY A 422 -5.11 16.95 -4.01
CA GLY A 422 -5.39 18.37 -3.92
C GLY A 422 -5.96 18.91 -5.23
N PHE A 423 -5.38 18.55 -6.37
CA PHE A 423 -5.89 18.95 -7.68
C PHE A 423 -7.30 18.39 -7.96
N LEU A 424 -7.58 17.14 -7.57
CA LEU A 424 -8.93 16.57 -7.63
C LEU A 424 -9.93 17.39 -6.78
N ALA A 425 -9.56 17.73 -5.54
CA ALA A 425 -10.37 18.54 -4.64
C ALA A 425 -10.61 19.95 -5.22
N GLN A 426 -9.60 20.56 -5.83
CA GLN A 426 -9.71 21.85 -6.54
C GLN A 426 -10.69 21.77 -7.71
N LYS A 427 -10.63 20.69 -8.51
CA LYS A 427 -11.58 20.45 -9.61
C LYS A 427 -13.02 20.27 -9.11
N ARG A 428 -13.20 19.65 -7.93
CA ARG A 428 -14.51 19.50 -7.26
C ARG A 428 -15.02 20.86 -6.76
N LEU A 429 -14.15 21.64 -6.10
CA LEU A 429 -14.45 22.99 -5.63
C LEU A 429 -14.82 23.93 -6.79
N ALA A 430 -14.04 23.96 -7.87
CA ALA A 430 -14.28 24.84 -9.03
C ALA A 430 -15.65 24.62 -9.70
N ARG A 431 -16.21 23.41 -9.62
CA ARG A 431 -17.56 23.12 -10.15
C ARG A 431 -18.69 23.30 -9.14
N GLY A 432 -18.41 23.64 -7.88
CA GLY A 432 -19.43 23.91 -6.86
C GLY A 432 -19.65 22.78 -5.84
N ILE A 433 -18.76 21.81 -5.73
CA ILE A 433 -18.89 20.72 -4.74
C ILE A 433 -18.35 21.17 -3.39
N LYS A 434 -19.12 20.93 -2.32
CA LYS A 434 -18.68 21.12 -0.93
C LYS A 434 -17.74 19.98 -0.55
N LEU A 435 -16.52 20.33 -0.14
CA LEU A 435 -15.46 19.37 0.14
C LEU A 435 -15.66 18.69 1.50
N ASN A 436 -15.42 17.38 1.58
CA ASN A 436 -15.31 16.65 2.84
C ASN A 436 -13.94 16.91 3.53
N ARG A 437 -13.72 16.31 4.70
CA ARG A 437 -12.48 16.51 5.48
C ARG A 437 -11.24 16.07 4.72
N THR A 438 -11.29 14.92 4.05
CA THR A 438 -10.17 14.38 3.27
C THR A 438 -9.80 15.31 2.11
N GLU A 439 -10.79 15.78 1.36
CA GLU A 439 -10.60 16.69 0.22
C GLU A 439 -10.10 18.07 0.66
N ALA A 440 -10.67 18.63 1.74
CA ALA A 440 -10.25 19.92 2.27
C ALA A 440 -8.78 19.87 2.74
N THR A 441 -8.40 18.80 3.45
CA THR A 441 -7.02 18.55 3.90
C THR A 441 -6.06 18.44 2.72
N ALA A 442 -6.40 17.61 1.73
CA ALA A 442 -5.57 17.43 0.53
C ALA A 442 -5.40 18.75 -0.24
N LEU A 443 -6.47 19.55 -0.38
CA LEU A 443 -6.40 20.86 -1.04
C LEU A 443 -5.48 21.81 -0.29
N ILE A 444 -5.68 21.99 1.02
CA ILE A 444 -4.89 22.92 1.83
C ILE A 444 -3.41 22.50 1.81
N ALA A 445 -3.12 21.23 2.07
CA ALA A 445 -1.74 20.72 2.05
C ALA A 445 -1.07 20.95 0.69
N SER A 446 -1.76 20.67 -0.42
CA SER A 446 -1.23 20.88 -1.77
C SER A 446 -0.97 22.35 -2.08
N GLN A 447 -1.88 23.24 -1.69
CA GLN A 447 -1.70 24.67 -1.93
C GLN A 447 -0.57 25.26 -1.09
N LEU A 448 -0.40 24.78 0.15
CA LEU A 448 0.77 25.15 0.94
C LEU A 448 2.07 24.70 0.24
N LEU A 449 2.13 23.48 -0.29
CA LEU A 449 3.30 22.99 -1.04
C LEU A 449 3.63 23.86 -2.26
N GLU A 450 2.63 24.27 -3.04
CA GLU A 450 2.82 25.19 -4.18
C GLU A 450 3.35 26.56 -3.72
N LEU A 451 2.81 27.12 -2.65
CA LEU A 451 3.26 28.41 -2.12
C LEU A 451 4.66 28.34 -1.47
N MET A 452 5.04 27.18 -0.90
CA MET A 452 6.42 26.93 -0.47
C MET A 452 7.36 26.90 -1.68
N ARG A 453 6.93 26.26 -2.78
CA ARG A 453 7.69 26.13 -4.02
C ARG A 453 7.95 27.48 -4.70
N ASP A 454 7.00 28.42 -4.61
CA ASP A 454 7.17 29.80 -5.07
C ASP A 454 8.29 30.54 -4.31
N GLY A 455 8.58 30.14 -3.07
CA GLY A 455 9.66 30.70 -2.26
C GLY A 455 9.46 32.15 -1.84
N CYS A 456 8.23 32.67 -1.93
CA CYS A 456 7.91 34.06 -1.64
C CYS A 456 7.35 34.30 -0.23
N TYR A 457 7.01 33.22 0.49
CA TYR A 457 6.36 33.26 1.80
C TYR A 457 7.19 32.54 2.86
N SER A 458 7.18 33.08 4.07
CA SER A 458 7.71 32.41 5.26
C SER A 458 6.70 31.41 5.84
N VAL A 459 7.17 30.48 6.68
CA VAL A 459 6.32 29.54 7.45
C VAL A 459 5.16 30.27 8.13
N ALA A 460 5.43 31.36 8.85
CA ALA A 460 4.40 32.12 9.58
C ALA A 460 3.33 32.72 8.65
N GLN A 461 3.71 33.15 7.45
CA GLN A 461 2.75 33.65 6.45
C GLN A 461 1.90 32.51 5.88
N LEU A 462 2.49 31.35 5.61
CA LEU A 462 1.75 30.19 5.11
C LEU A 462 0.76 29.62 6.15
N MET A 463 1.12 29.66 7.44
CA MET A 463 0.18 29.33 8.53
C MET A 463 -1.09 30.20 8.49
N ASP A 464 -0.94 31.49 8.17
CA ASP A 464 -2.06 32.44 8.06
C ASP A 464 -2.82 32.28 6.73
N ILE A 465 -2.11 32.11 5.61
CA ILE A 465 -2.72 31.91 4.28
C ILE A 465 -3.57 30.62 4.26
N GLY A 466 -3.10 29.54 4.88
CA GLY A 466 -3.84 28.28 4.95
C GLY A 466 -5.24 28.43 5.58
N LYS A 467 -5.38 29.30 6.60
CA LYS A 467 -6.67 29.62 7.25
C LYS A 467 -7.65 30.38 6.34
N GLN A 468 -7.13 30.99 5.29
CA GLN A 468 -7.91 31.82 4.39
C GLN A 468 -8.41 31.06 3.18
N MET A 469 -7.85 29.89 2.84
CA MET A 469 -8.19 29.20 1.58
C MET A 469 -9.66 28.77 1.50
N LEU A 470 -10.14 28.05 2.52
CA LEU A 470 -11.50 27.50 2.55
C LEU A 470 -12.32 28.14 3.66
N GLY A 471 -13.62 28.34 3.37
CA GLY A 471 -14.60 28.85 4.34
C GLY A 471 -15.68 27.83 4.62
N ARG A 472 -16.51 28.08 5.65
CA ARG A 472 -17.63 27.20 6.07
C ARG A 472 -18.58 26.83 4.92
N ARG A 473 -18.73 27.70 3.92
CA ARG A 473 -19.59 27.47 2.74
C ARG A 473 -19.05 26.43 1.75
N HIS A 474 -17.73 26.23 1.75
CA HIS A 474 -16.99 25.45 0.75
C HIS A 474 -16.77 24.00 1.16
N VAL A 475 -17.05 23.67 2.43
CA VAL A 475 -16.87 22.34 2.99
C VAL A 475 -18.20 21.77 3.47
N MET A 476 -18.25 20.45 3.66
CA MET A 476 -19.38 19.80 4.33
C MET A 476 -19.46 20.29 5.79
N PRO A 477 -20.66 20.32 6.40
CA PRO A 477 -20.84 20.90 7.73
C PRO A 477 -19.96 20.27 8.81
N ASP A 478 -19.65 18.98 8.73
CA ASP A 478 -18.86 18.30 9.75
C ASP A 478 -17.37 18.69 9.75
N VAL A 479 -16.87 19.25 8.64
CA VAL A 479 -15.44 19.53 8.44
C VAL A 479 -14.95 20.61 9.40
N PHE A 480 -15.73 21.66 9.68
CA PHE A 480 -15.29 22.71 10.59
C PHE A 480 -15.22 22.26 12.05
N GLN A 481 -15.86 21.14 12.40
CA GLN A 481 -15.85 20.57 13.74
C GLN A 481 -14.78 19.49 13.92
N THR A 482 -14.27 18.92 12.81
CA THR A 482 -13.36 17.75 12.82
C THR A 482 -11.98 18.03 12.21
N LEU A 483 -11.81 19.12 11.46
CA LEU A 483 -10.53 19.53 10.87
C LEU A 483 -9.91 20.65 11.71
N HIS A 484 -9.17 20.27 12.75
CA HIS A 484 -8.51 21.21 13.67
C HIS A 484 -7.12 21.64 13.21
N GLU A 485 -6.44 20.81 12.41
CA GLU A 485 -5.13 21.15 11.88
C GLU A 485 -4.87 20.48 10.53
N VAL A 486 -4.04 21.13 9.73
CA VAL A 486 -3.40 20.55 8.54
C VAL A 486 -1.91 20.80 8.67
N GLN A 487 -1.12 19.74 8.56
CA GLN A 487 0.33 19.77 8.70
C GLN A 487 0.98 19.28 7.42
N VAL A 488 1.94 20.03 6.88
CA VAL A 488 2.67 19.61 5.69
C VAL A 488 4.09 20.17 5.73
N GLU A 489 5.04 19.39 5.21
CA GLU A 489 6.42 19.86 5.01
C GLU A 489 6.71 20.02 3.52
N GLY A 490 7.43 21.08 3.18
CA GLY A 490 7.87 21.32 1.82
C GLY A 490 9.17 22.11 1.79
N THR A 491 9.76 22.17 0.61
CA THR A 491 11.06 22.80 0.40
C THR A 491 10.90 24.28 0.10
N PHE A 492 11.26 25.11 1.08
CA PHE A 492 11.48 26.54 0.92
C PHE A 492 12.87 26.80 0.31
N PRO A 493 13.18 28.02 -0.14
CA PRO A 493 14.51 28.37 -0.65
C PRO A 493 15.67 28.09 0.31
N ASP A 494 15.40 28.02 1.61
CA ASP A 494 16.36 27.78 2.68
C ASP A 494 16.26 26.39 3.34
N GLY A 495 15.43 25.49 2.80
CA GLY A 495 15.34 24.09 3.24
C GLY A 495 13.92 23.59 3.49
N THR A 496 13.81 22.40 4.06
CA THR A 496 12.52 21.78 4.39
C THR A 496 12.03 22.27 5.75
N TYR A 497 10.79 22.74 5.81
CA TYR A 497 10.16 23.17 7.06
C TYR A 497 8.71 22.70 7.15
N LEU A 498 8.28 22.45 8.40
CA LEU A 498 6.90 22.19 8.76
C LEU A 498 6.07 23.46 8.76
N VAL A 499 4.90 23.39 8.11
CA VAL A 499 3.81 24.36 8.26
C VAL A 499 2.61 23.66 8.88
N THR A 500 2.15 24.18 10.03
CA THR A 500 0.93 23.74 10.70
C THR A 500 -0.13 24.84 10.62
N VAL A 501 -1.22 24.56 9.93
CA VAL A 501 -2.38 25.44 9.87
C VAL A 501 -3.38 24.97 10.92
N HIS A 502 -3.47 25.71 12.03
CA HIS A 502 -4.48 25.49 13.06
C HIS A 502 -5.84 26.07 12.63
N ASP A 503 -6.93 25.39 12.92
CA ASP A 503 -8.31 25.79 12.63
C ASP A 503 -8.48 26.34 11.19
N PRO A 504 -8.16 25.56 10.15
CA PRO A 504 -8.12 26.02 8.77
C PRO A 504 -9.47 26.55 8.25
N ILE A 505 -10.59 26.11 8.84
CA ILE A 505 -11.93 26.55 8.45
C ILE A 505 -12.44 27.60 9.47
N CYS A 506 -11.86 28.80 9.45
CA CYS A 506 -12.18 29.87 10.41
C CYS A 506 -12.96 31.05 9.81
N THR A 507 -13.31 31.02 8.53
CA THR A 507 -14.06 32.09 7.84
C THR A 507 -15.30 31.55 7.12
N ASP A 508 -16.21 32.43 6.70
CA ASP A 508 -17.38 32.02 5.91
C ASP A 508 -17.06 31.74 4.44
N ASN A 509 -16.34 32.68 3.83
CA ASN A 509 -16.16 32.70 2.38
C ASN A 509 -14.79 32.20 1.92
N GLY A 510 -13.80 32.09 2.82
CA GLY A 510 -12.43 31.80 2.41
C GLY A 510 -11.92 32.75 1.31
N ASN A 511 -10.93 32.29 0.56
CA ASN A 511 -10.29 32.98 -0.55
C ASN A 511 -10.06 31.93 -1.65
N LEU A 512 -11.05 31.81 -2.53
CA LEU A 512 -11.03 30.79 -3.58
C LEU A 512 -9.95 31.02 -4.64
N GLU A 513 -9.44 32.24 -4.77
CA GLU A 513 -8.28 32.52 -5.62
C GLU A 513 -7.03 31.84 -5.05
N MET A 514 -6.85 31.86 -3.73
CA MET A 514 -5.77 31.13 -3.06
C MET A 514 -6.03 29.63 -3.01
N ALA A 515 -7.29 29.18 -2.88
CA ALA A 515 -7.61 27.75 -2.89
C ALA A 515 -7.42 27.09 -4.27
N LEU A 516 -7.51 27.86 -5.35
CA LEU A 516 -7.37 27.41 -6.74
C LEU A 516 -6.07 27.93 -7.39
N TYR A 517 -5.13 28.44 -6.59
CA TYR A 517 -3.88 28.97 -7.09
C TYR A 517 -3.09 27.90 -7.87
N GLY A 518 -2.50 28.30 -8.99
CA GLY A 518 -1.76 27.41 -9.90
C GLY A 518 -2.61 26.50 -10.80
N THR A 519 -3.93 26.39 -10.59
CA THR A 519 -4.77 25.42 -11.34
C THR A 519 -5.30 25.93 -12.67
N PHE A 520 -5.37 27.25 -12.85
CA PHE A 520 -6.06 27.92 -13.97
C PHE A 520 -7.56 27.58 -14.09
N PHE A 521 -8.19 27.01 -13.05
CA PHE A 521 -9.62 26.80 -13.03
C PHE A 521 -10.39 28.12 -12.86
N PRO A 522 -11.59 28.26 -13.44
CA PRO A 522 -12.43 29.43 -13.22
C PRO A 522 -12.91 29.49 -11.77
N LEU A 523 -12.91 30.69 -11.19
CA LEU A 523 -13.47 30.91 -9.85
C LEU A 523 -14.99 30.65 -9.88
N PRO A 524 -15.52 29.75 -9.03
CA PRO A 524 -16.95 29.53 -8.93
C PRO A 524 -17.66 30.74 -8.30
N SER A 525 -18.91 30.98 -8.69
CA SER A 525 -19.74 32.01 -8.05
C SER A 525 -20.14 31.59 -6.63
N GLU A 526 -20.21 32.55 -5.71
CA GLU A 526 -20.66 32.29 -4.32
C GLU A 526 -22.07 31.68 -4.24
N GLU A 527 -22.92 31.93 -5.25
CA GLU A 527 -24.27 31.37 -5.34
C GLU A 527 -24.27 29.83 -5.36
N LYS A 528 -23.19 29.20 -5.85
CA LYS A 528 -23.04 27.73 -5.82
C LYS A 528 -22.83 27.18 -4.41
N PHE A 529 -22.44 28.02 -3.46
CA PHE A 529 -22.09 27.62 -2.10
C PHE A 529 -22.97 28.33 -1.07
N PRO A 530 -24.23 27.94 -0.86
CA PRO A 530 -25.06 28.55 0.17
C PRO A 530 -24.48 28.30 1.57
N MET A 531 -24.69 29.26 2.48
CA MET A 531 -24.31 29.16 3.89
C MET A 531 -24.83 27.86 4.52
N PRO A 532 -23.98 27.07 5.20
CA PRO A 532 -24.44 25.88 5.90
C PRO A 532 -25.35 26.29 7.07
N PRO A 533 -26.33 25.44 7.44
CA PRO A 533 -27.08 25.63 8.67
C PRO A 533 -26.15 25.57 9.88
N GLN A 534 -26.58 26.18 11.00
CA GLN A 534 -25.82 26.09 12.25
C GLN A 534 -25.89 24.65 12.78
N VAL A 535 -24.75 23.96 12.80
CA VAL A 535 -24.62 22.59 13.34
C VAL A 535 -24.35 22.69 14.84
N GLN A 536 -25.04 21.89 15.65
CA GLN A 536 -24.78 21.85 17.09
C GLN A 536 -23.52 20.99 17.36
N ALA A 537 -22.75 21.30 18.40
CA ALA A 537 -21.56 20.52 18.75
C ALA A 537 -21.87 19.03 19.03
N ARG A 538 -23.09 18.74 19.51
CA ARG A 538 -23.59 17.37 19.71
C ARG A 538 -23.77 16.58 18.42
N ASP A 539 -23.93 17.27 17.28
CA ASP A 539 -24.18 16.61 15.99
C ASP A 539 -22.87 16.39 15.21
N ALA A 540 -21.72 16.75 15.80
CA ALA A 540 -20.41 16.50 15.22
C ALA A 540 -20.11 15.00 15.16
N PRO A 541 -19.37 14.50 14.15
CA PRO A 541 -18.84 13.16 14.17
C PRO A 541 -17.93 12.96 15.40
N GLY A 542 -18.12 11.87 16.14
CA GLY A 542 -17.30 11.59 17.32
C GLY A 542 -17.57 12.48 18.55
N ALA A 543 -18.65 13.27 18.56
CA ALA A 543 -18.97 14.19 19.65
C ALA A 543 -19.00 13.50 21.02
N ILE A 544 -18.49 14.19 22.04
CA ILE A 544 -18.53 13.74 23.44
C ILE A 544 -19.49 14.64 24.22
N ILE A 545 -20.49 14.03 24.86
CA ILE A 545 -21.40 14.73 25.78
C ILE A 545 -21.06 14.26 27.19
N VAL A 546 -20.47 15.16 27.98
CA VAL A 546 -20.13 14.87 29.38
C VAL A 546 -21.30 15.17 30.30
N LYS A 547 -21.41 14.42 31.39
CA LYS A 547 -22.36 14.78 32.47
C LYS A 547 -21.95 16.11 33.11
N PRO A 548 -22.92 16.95 33.52
CA PRO A 548 -22.60 18.16 34.26
C PRO A 548 -22.01 17.81 35.62
N GLY A 549 -21.04 18.62 36.08
CA GLY A 549 -20.47 18.51 37.42
C GLY A 549 -18.95 18.45 37.42
N LYS A 550 -18.40 18.14 38.61
CA LYS A 550 -16.97 18.05 38.85
C LYS A 550 -16.58 16.67 39.37
N ILE A 551 -15.36 16.25 39.07
CA ILE A 551 -14.73 15.02 39.56
C ILE A 551 -13.80 15.39 40.71
N GLU A 552 -13.96 14.74 41.85
CA GLU A 552 -13.03 14.86 42.97
C GLU A 552 -11.77 14.02 42.71
N LEU A 553 -10.60 14.66 42.74
CA LEU A 553 -9.31 13.98 42.54
C LEU A 553 -8.76 13.48 43.89
N ASN A 554 -8.13 12.31 43.89
CA ASN A 554 -7.42 11.75 45.04
C ASN A 554 -8.28 11.68 46.32
N ALA A 555 -9.56 11.30 46.16
CA ALA A 555 -10.54 11.28 47.24
C ALA A 555 -10.04 10.48 48.46
N GLY A 556 -10.36 10.95 49.67
CA GLY A 556 -10.00 10.27 50.92
C GLY A 556 -8.52 10.37 51.35
N ARG A 557 -7.62 10.96 50.54
CA ARG A 557 -6.19 11.08 50.89
C ARG A 557 -5.87 12.31 51.74
N ARG A 558 -4.84 12.20 52.58
CA ARG A 558 -4.34 13.31 53.41
C ARG A 558 -3.76 14.41 52.53
N ARG A 559 -4.10 15.67 52.83
CA ARG A 559 -3.64 16.87 52.11
C ARG A 559 -2.97 17.88 53.02
N LEU A 560 -2.09 18.69 52.44
CA LEU A 560 -1.50 19.85 53.11
C LEU A 560 -1.09 20.91 52.08
N SER A 561 -1.02 22.16 52.51
CA SER A 561 -0.49 23.25 51.69
C SER A 561 0.93 23.60 52.09
N LEU A 562 1.82 23.79 51.12
CA LEU A 562 3.19 24.29 51.34
C LEU A 562 3.46 25.52 50.50
N SER A 563 4.12 26.48 51.12
CA SER A 563 4.76 27.59 50.44
C SER A 563 6.12 27.16 49.90
N VAL A 564 6.36 27.43 48.62
CA VAL A 564 7.55 26.98 47.89
C VAL A 564 8.15 28.15 47.12
N THR A 565 9.43 28.45 47.37
CA THR A 565 10.18 29.51 46.67
C THR A 565 11.26 28.90 45.78
N ASN A 566 11.39 29.39 44.55
CA ASN A 566 12.53 29.07 43.70
C ASN A 566 13.69 30.06 43.92
N TYR A 567 14.75 29.60 44.59
CA TYR A 567 15.99 30.36 44.76
C TYR A 567 17.04 30.08 43.66
N GLY A 568 16.67 29.29 42.65
CA GLY A 568 17.51 29.05 41.49
C GLY A 568 17.50 30.22 40.52
N ASP A 569 18.39 30.15 39.54
CA ASP A 569 18.55 31.09 38.44
C ASP A 569 17.81 30.65 37.16
N ARG A 570 17.10 29.51 37.22
CA ARG A 570 16.36 28.90 36.10
C ARG A 570 14.96 28.47 36.53
N PRO A 571 14.01 28.38 35.59
CA PRO A 571 12.69 27.84 35.86
C PRO A 571 12.75 26.38 36.32
N ILE A 572 11.90 26.04 37.29
CA ILE A 572 11.75 24.68 37.81
C ILE A 572 10.29 24.28 37.66
N GLN A 573 10.02 23.10 37.09
CA GLN A 573 8.67 22.59 36.91
C GLN A 573 8.56 21.20 37.53
N VAL A 574 7.56 21.00 38.39
CA VAL A 574 7.35 19.76 39.13
C VAL A 574 6.03 19.12 38.68
N GLY A 575 6.12 17.90 38.16
CA GLY A 575 4.97 17.13 37.67
C GLY A 575 4.11 16.55 38.80
N SER A 576 2.86 16.20 38.49
CA SER A 576 1.85 15.80 39.47
C SER A 576 2.25 14.62 40.37
N HIS A 577 2.93 13.63 39.80
CA HIS A 577 3.32 12.39 40.50
C HIS A 577 4.77 12.36 40.99
N TYR A 578 5.50 13.47 40.86
CA TYR A 578 6.86 13.55 41.39
C TYR A 578 6.84 13.58 42.93
N HIS A 579 7.67 12.75 43.57
CA HIS A 579 7.86 12.75 45.02
C HIS A 579 8.34 14.12 45.48
N PHE A 580 7.47 14.90 46.14
CA PHE A 580 7.71 16.34 46.27
C PHE A 580 8.96 16.66 47.11
N ILE A 581 9.28 15.80 48.08
CA ILE A 581 10.51 15.88 48.89
C ILE A 581 11.80 15.77 48.06
N GLU A 582 11.76 15.06 46.93
CA GLU A 582 12.91 14.85 46.04
C GLU A 582 13.11 16.03 45.06
N SER A 583 12.23 17.04 45.08
CA SER A 583 12.26 18.13 44.11
C SER A 583 13.54 18.96 44.21
N ASN A 584 13.90 19.65 43.12
CA ASN A 584 15.18 20.34 42.94
C ASN A 584 15.69 21.08 44.20
N ALA A 585 17.00 20.96 44.49
CA ALA A 585 17.66 21.54 45.66
C ALA A 585 17.47 23.05 45.82
N ALA A 586 17.23 23.78 44.72
CA ALA A 586 17.00 25.22 44.72
C ALA A 586 15.58 25.63 45.17
N LEU A 587 14.63 24.69 45.22
CA LEU A 587 13.32 24.92 45.80
C LEU A 587 13.41 24.89 47.33
N HIS A 588 13.04 26.00 47.96
CA HIS A 588 13.03 26.20 49.41
C HIS A 588 11.62 26.05 49.95
N PHE A 589 11.42 25.03 50.79
CA PHE A 589 10.17 24.71 51.48
C PHE A 589 10.44 23.72 52.62
N ASN A 590 9.41 23.40 53.40
CA ASN A 590 9.51 22.39 54.45
C ASN A 590 9.48 20.97 53.87
N ARG A 591 10.67 20.45 53.54
CA ARG A 591 10.85 19.07 53.05
C ARG A 591 10.33 17.98 53.99
N ALA A 592 10.36 18.20 55.31
CA ALA A 592 9.86 17.21 56.27
C ALA A 592 8.34 16.99 56.13
N LEU A 593 7.58 18.06 55.86
CA LEU A 593 6.14 17.97 55.60
C LEU A 593 5.82 17.35 54.23
N ALA A 594 6.72 17.46 53.26
CA ALA A 594 6.56 16.90 51.92
C ALA A 594 6.91 15.39 51.81
N TYR A 595 7.38 14.77 52.89
CA TYR A 595 7.73 13.35 52.90
C TYR A 595 6.49 12.46 52.68
N GLY A 596 6.54 11.57 51.69
CA GLY A 596 5.40 10.74 51.30
C GLY A 596 4.28 11.49 50.58
N MET A 597 4.57 12.68 50.03
CA MET A 597 3.59 13.54 49.36
C MET A 597 3.97 13.82 47.90
N ARG A 598 2.95 14.09 47.09
CA ARG A 598 3.04 14.57 45.69
C ARG A 598 2.08 15.73 45.47
N LEU A 599 2.12 16.40 44.31
CA LEU A 599 1.20 17.51 44.02
C LEU A 599 -0.24 16.98 43.84
N ASP A 600 -1.22 17.69 44.42
CA ASP A 600 -2.65 17.41 44.25
C ASP A 600 -3.22 18.21 43.07
N ILE A 601 -2.83 17.82 41.86
CA ILE A 601 -3.20 18.46 40.59
C ILE A 601 -3.58 17.36 39.58
N PRO A 602 -4.26 17.67 38.47
CA PRO A 602 -4.63 16.67 37.45
C PRO A 602 -3.44 15.80 37.03
N ALA A 603 -3.66 14.50 36.85
CA ALA A 603 -2.62 13.57 36.41
C ALA A 603 -1.95 14.06 35.11
N GLY A 604 -0.61 14.03 35.08
CA GLY A 604 0.15 14.57 33.95
C GLY A 604 0.25 16.10 33.85
N SER A 605 -0.33 16.87 34.76
CA SER A 605 -0.06 18.31 34.84
C SER A 605 1.20 18.61 35.69
N ALA A 606 1.59 19.88 35.78
CA ALA A 606 2.75 20.31 36.55
C ALA A 606 2.58 21.73 37.10
N VAL A 607 3.30 22.05 38.18
CA VAL A 607 3.45 23.42 38.68
C VAL A 607 4.82 23.95 38.30
N ARG A 608 4.85 25.12 37.66
CA ARG A 608 6.06 25.81 37.24
C ARG A 608 6.42 26.94 38.21
N PHE A 609 7.71 27.12 38.49
CA PHE A 609 8.28 28.15 39.35
C PHE A 609 9.38 28.89 38.57
N GLU A 610 9.17 30.15 38.22
CA GLU A 610 10.23 30.98 37.63
C GLU A 610 11.29 31.35 38.67
N PRO A 611 12.50 31.82 38.27
CA PRO A 611 13.50 32.30 39.22
C PRO A 611 12.95 33.40 40.14
N GLY A 612 13.01 33.19 41.46
CA GLY A 612 12.47 34.11 42.46
C GLY A 612 10.96 33.95 42.73
N ASP A 613 10.25 33.11 41.98
CA ASP A 613 8.83 32.86 42.22
C ASP A 613 8.60 32.23 43.60
N PHE A 614 7.48 32.61 44.20
CA PHE A 614 6.90 31.99 45.38
C PHE A 614 5.47 31.55 45.09
N LYS A 615 5.13 30.29 45.34
CA LYS A 615 3.76 29.77 45.19
C LYS A 615 3.38 28.90 46.36
N THR A 616 2.11 28.96 46.74
CA THR A 616 1.50 27.97 47.63
C THR A 616 0.98 26.81 46.78
N VAL A 617 1.43 25.59 47.07
CA VAL A 617 0.99 24.37 46.41
C VAL A 617 0.22 23.47 47.37
N THR A 618 -0.74 22.73 46.85
CA THR A 618 -1.41 21.66 47.59
C THR A 618 -0.73 20.34 47.28
N LEU A 619 -0.38 19.60 48.32
CA LEU A 619 0.15 18.25 48.23
C LEU A 619 -0.86 17.24 48.76
N VAL A 620 -0.82 16.04 48.20
CA VAL A 620 -1.59 14.86 48.61
C VAL A 620 -0.65 13.70 48.88
N GLU A 621 -1.00 12.84 49.83
CA GLU A 621 -0.23 11.65 50.17
C GLU A 621 -0.19 10.65 49.00
N ILE A 622 0.96 10.02 48.78
CA ILE A 622 1.05 8.86 47.87
C ILE A 622 0.25 7.69 48.44
N ALA A 623 -0.29 6.84 47.56
CA ALA A 623 -1.10 5.69 47.94
C ALA A 623 -0.33 4.36 47.78
N GLY A 624 -1.05 3.26 47.66
CA GLY A 624 -0.46 1.93 47.48
C GLY A 624 0.41 1.52 48.66
N ASN A 625 1.57 0.92 48.39
CA ASN A 625 2.51 0.49 49.42
C ASN A 625 3.23 1.65 50.12
N LYS A 626 3.05 2.89 49.65
CA LYS A 626 3.72 4.10 50.14
C LYS A 626 5.24 3.94 50.17
N VAL A 627 5.83 3.59 49.03
CA VAL A 627 7.27 3.42 48.86
C VAL A 627 7.79 4.48 47.89
N ILE A 628 8.79 5.25 48.33
CA ILE A 628 9.44 6.26 47.49
C ILE A 628 10.63 5.59 46.79
N THR A 629 10.74 5.78 45.48
CA THR A 629 11.92 5.38 44.70
C THR A 629 12.24 6.46 43.66
N GLY A 630 13.45 6.46 43.12
CA GLY A 630 13.86 7.42 42.11
C GLY A 630 14.20 8.82 42.63
N GLY A 631 14.01 9.82 41.77
CA GLY A 631 14.27 11.23 42.09
C GLY A 631 15.76 11.52 42.29
N ASN A 632 16.13 12.13 43.42
CA ASN A 632 17.54 12.33 43.79
C ASN A 632 18.10 11.20 44.67
N GLY A 633 17.30 10.14 44.90
CA GLY A 633 17.69 8.98 45.70
C GLY A 633 17.95 9.31 47.18
N LEU A 634 17.22 10.28 47.74
CA LEU A 634 17.46 10.78 49.11
C LEU A 634 16.49 10.20 50.13
N ALA A 635 15.26 9.92 49.72
CA ALA A 635 14.16 9.43 50.52
C ALA A 635 13.70 8.01 50.11
N THR A 636 14.51 7.30 49.30
CA THR A 636 14.21 5.97 48.78
C THR A 636 13.87 4.95 49.87
N GLY A 637 12.78 4.21 49.72
CA GLY A 637 12.28 3.18 50.64
C GLY A 637 10.86 3.47 51.14
N PRO A 638 10.31 2.64 52.04
CA PRO A 638 8.98 2.84 52.60
C PRO A 638 8.90 4.17 53.36
N VAL A 639 7.74 4.82 53.27
CA VAL A 639 7.43 6.04 54.03
C VAL A 639 7.35 5.69 55.52
N ASP A 640 8.44 5.95 56.24
CA ASP A 640 8.58 5.72 57.67
C ASP A 640 9.20 6.95 58.34
N PHE A 641 8.44 7.59 59.22
CA PHE A 641 8.83 8.82 59.90
C PHE A 641 10.03 8.63 60.85
N ILE A 642 10.39 7.39 61.22
CA ILE A 642 11.62 7.10 61.97
C ILE A 642 12.87 7.47 61.15
N ARG A 643 12.80 7.33 59.82
CA ARG A 643 13.92 7.61 58.90
C ARG A 643 14.05 9.08 58.53
N LEU A 644 13.02 9.88 58.81
CA LEU A 644 12.93 11.27 58.37
C LEU A 644 14.09 12.15 58.84
N PRO A 645 14.57 12.06 60.11
CA PRO A 645 15.71 12.86 60.56
C PRO A 645 16.98 12.62 59.72
N ASP A 646 17.28 11.36 59.39
CA ASP A 646 18.45 10.99 58.60
C ASP A 646 18.32 11.47 57.15
N ILE A 647 17.12 11.36 56.57
CA ILE A 647 16.80 11.84 55.22
C ILE A 647 17.01 13.36 55.14
N ILE A 648 16.45 14.13 56.09
CA ILE A 648 16.58 15.60 56.11
C ILE A 648 18.04 16.00 56.32
N ASN A 649 18.77 15.34 57.21
CA ASN A 649 20.19 15.59 57.40
C ASN A 649 20.99 15.35 56.10
N ALA A 650 20.75 14.24 55.40
CA ALA A 650 21.39 13.94 54.12
C ALA A 650 21.04 14.99 53.04
N MET A 651 19.79 15.45 52.99
CA MET A 651 19.33 16.51 52.09
C MET A 651 20.05 17.83 52.35
N THR A 652 20.14 18.26 53.62
CA THR A 652 20.83 19.50 54.00
C THR A 652 22.33 19.42 53.69
N ILE A 653 22.99 18.28 53.96
CA ILE A 653 24.41 18.06 53.60
C ILE A 653 24.63 18.19 52.08
N ARG A 654 23.68 17.72 51.26
CA ARG A 654 23.74 17.83 49.79
C ARG A 654 23.23 19.18 49.25
N GLY A 655 22.95 20.15 50.12
CA GLY A 655 22.57 21.51 49.73
C GLY A 655 21.12 21.68 49.29
N PHE A 656 20.24 20.72 49.60
CA PHE A 656 18.81 20.89 49.36
C PHE A 656 18.23 21.89 50.36
N LYS A 657 17.63 22.96 49.84
CA LYS A 657 17.01 24.00 50.66
C LYS A 657 15.83 23.43 51.45
N HIS A 658 15.89 23.55 52.77
CA HIS A 658 14.89 23.07 53.71
C HIS A 658 14.58 24.17 54.74
N ASP A 659 13.29 24.42 54.98
CA ASP A 659 12.80 25.37 55.97
C ASP A 659 12.01 24.64 57.07
N SER A 660 12.63 24.45 58.23
CA SER A 660 11.97 23.83 59.39
C SER A 660 11.01 24.78 60.11
N LEU A 661 11.09 26.09 59.84
CA LEU A 661 10.30 27.14 60.50
C LEU A 661 9.13 27.62 59.63
N ALA A 662 8.96 27.05 58.44
CA ALA A 662 7.85 27.41 57.56
C ALA A 662 6.50 27.27 58.28
N PRO A 663 5.60 28.26 58.17
CA PRO A 663 4.31 28.24 58.86
C PRO A 663 3.44 27.10 58.35
N LEU A 664 2.75 26.41 59.26
CA LEU A 664 1.69 25.46 58.89
C LEU A 664 0.52 26.24 58.30
N LEU A 665 0.24 25.99 57.02
CA LEU A 665 -0.92 26.55 56.34
C LEU A 665 -2.18 25.75 56.66
N PRO A 666 -3.37 26.36 56.56
CA PRO A 666 -4.64 25.64 56.72
C PRO A 666 -4.72 24.44 55.77
N ALA A 667 -5.38 23.37 56.22
CA ALA A 667 -5.61 22.20 55.37
C ALA A 667 -6.46 22.61 54.14
N PRO A 668 -5.99 22.33 52.92
CA PRO A 668 -6.71 22.70 51.71
C PRO A 668 -7.93 21.80 51.52
N THR A 669 -8.94 22.32 50.82
CA THR A 669 -10.09 21.53 50.37
C THR A 669 -9.67 20.52 49.31
N SER A 670 -10.53 19.51 49.08
CA SER A 670 -10.30 18.54 48.00
C SER A 670 -10.23 19.21 46.63
N ASN A 671 -9.27 18.79 45.80
CA ASN A 671 -9.15 19.31 44.45
C ASN A 671 -10.22 18.67 43.55
N THR A 672 -10.88 19.48 42.73
CA THR A 672 -11.94 19.04 41.84
C THR A 672 -11.68 19.50 40.42
N LEU A 673 -12.04 18.68 39.44
CA LEU A 673 -11.84 18.93 38.01
C LEU A 673 -13.18 18.98 37.29
N ASP A 674 -13.38 19.96 36.42
CA ASP A 674 -14.59 20.00 35.60
C ASP A 674 -14.61 18.80 34.64
N ARG A 675 -15.76 18.15 34.47
CA ARG A 675 -15.87 16.92 33.65
C ARG A 675 -15.44 17.12 32.19
N GLU A 676 -15.72 18.27 31.60
CA GLU A 676 -15.28 18.61 30.24
C GLU A 676 -13.75 18.60 30.13
N TYR A 677 -13.07 19.24 31.07
CA TYR A 677 -11.62 19.27 31.13
C TYR A 677 -11.02 17.88 31.42
N TYR A 678 -11.70 17.06 32.23
CA TYR A 678 -11.31 15.66 32.44
C TYR A 678 -11.38 14.86 31.13
N ALA A 679 -12.49 14.95 30.41
CA ALA A 679 -12.70 14.22 29.17
C ALA A 679 -11.69 14.60 28.09
N ASP A 680 -11.34 15.89 27.99
CA ASP A 680 -10.29 16.39 27.10
C ASP A 680 -8.90 15.80 27.43
N HIS A 681 -8.60 15.60 28.72
CA HIS A 681 -7.27 15.15 29.14
C HIS A 681 -7.11 13.63 29.19
N PHE A 682 -8.17 12.90 29.52
CA PHE A 682 -8.10 11.46 29.78
C PHE A 682 -9.09 10.65 28.94
N GLY A 683 -9.89 11.30 28.08
CA GLY A 683 -11.05 10.68 27.45
C GLY A 683 -12.26 10.60 28.39
N PRO A 684 -13.44 10.24 27.85
CA PRO A 684 -14.70 10.20 28.60
C PRO A 684 -14.63 9.22 29.78
N THR A 685 -15.49 9.43 30.76
CA THR A 685 -15.63 8.57 31.94
C THR A 685 -17.09 8.20 32.21
N THR A 686 -17.35 7.46 33.29
CA THR A 686 -18.64 6.86 33.61
C THR A 686 -19.80 7.84 33.45
N GLY A 687 -20.75 7.45 32.60
CA GLY A 687 -21.97 8.19 32.28
C GLY A 687 -21.86 9.20 31.14
N ASP A 688 -20.66 9.50 30.65
CA ASP A 688 -20.51 10.35 29.45
C ASP A 688 -20.90 9.56 28.19
N LEU A 689 -21.31 10.27 27.14
CA LEU A 689 -21.72 9.73 25.87
C LEU A 689 -20.70 10.07 24.78
N VAL A 690 -20.47 9.13 23.87
CA VAL A 690 -19.60 9.30 22.69
C VAL A 690 -20.39 8.91 21.45
N ARG A 691 -20.48 9.81 20.47
CA ARG A 691 -21.07 9.50 19.18
C ARG A 691 -20.12 8.62 18.35
N LEU A 692 -20.64 7.61 17.68
CA LEU A 692 -19.85 6.69 16.87
C LEU A 692 -19.78 7.19 15.42
N GLY A 693 -18.66 7.80 15.03
CA GLY A 693 -18.52 8.46 13.73
C GLY A 693 -19.59 9.53 13.53
N ASP A 694 -20.10 9.67 12.31
CA ASP A 694 -21.25 10.51 11.94
C ASP A 694 -22.60 9.77 12.01
N THR A 695 -22.66 8.63 12.72
CA THR A 695 -23.88 7.82 12.86
C THR A 695 -24.85 8.38 13.90
N GLU A 696 -26.05 7.81 13.99
CA GLU A 696 -26.99 8.17 15.06
C GLU A 696 -26.70 7.48 16.41
N LEU A 697 -25.64 6.68 16.51
CA LEU A 697 -25.36 5.83 17.67
C LEU A 697 -24.53 6.57 18.73
N TRP A 698 -24.93 6.42 19.98
CA TRP A 698 -24.29 7.00 21.16
C TRP A 698 -23.88 5.91 22.14
N ALA A 699 -22.57 5.77 22.34
CA ALA A 699 -21.99 4.87 23.32
C ALA A 699 -21.89 5.57 24.68
N ARG A 700 -22.58 5.05 25.70
CA ARG A 700 -22.46 5.50 27.09
C ARG A 700 -21.36 4.72 27.80
N VAL A 701 -20.46 5.42 28.49
CA VAL A 701 -19.44 4.75 29.33
C VAL A 701 -20.14 4.15 30.56
N GLU A 702 -20.15 2.82 30.67
CA GLU A 702 -20.85 2.06 31.71
C GLU A 702 -20.11 2.08 33.05
N LYS A 703 -18.78 2.00 32.98
CA LYS A 703 -17.88 2.00 34.13
C LYS A 703 -16.51 2.53 33.72
N ASP A 704 -15.75 3.00 34.70
CA ASP A 704 -14.36 3.40 34.58
C ASP A 704 -13.56 2.70 35.69
N PHE A 705 -12.46 2.06 35.32
CA PHE A 705 -11.58 1.35 36.27
C PHE A 705 -10.55 2.26 36.93
N THR A 706 -10.43 3.51 36.50
CA THR A 706 -9.46 4.44 37.06
C THR A 706 -9.76 4.82 38.51
N VAL A 707 -8.74 5.34 39.18
CA VAL A 707 -8.88 6.08 40.43
C VAL A 707 -8.55 7.54 40.12
N TYR A 708 -9.54 8.43 40.23
CA TYR A 708 -9.41 9.81 39.75
C TYR A 708 -8.23 10.52 40.42
N GLY A 709 -7.28 11.01 39.61
CA GLY A 709 -6.03 11.62 40.04
C GLY A 709 -4.79 10.71 39.98
N ASP A 710 -4.96 9.40 39.74
CA ASP A 710 -3.91 8.41 39.49
C ASP A 710 -3.97 7.83 38.06
N GLU A 711 -4.52 8.57 37.09
CA GLU A 711 -4.59 8.16 35.68
C GLU A 711 -3.19 7.93 35.11
N CYS A 712 -3.01 6.85 34.34
CA CYS A 712 -1.77 6.59 33.63
C CYS A 712 -1.63 7.55 32.44
N LYS A 713 -0.62 8.41 32.45
CA LYS A 713 -0.34 9.32 31.33
C LYS A 713 1.16 9.39 31.06
N PHE A 714 1.54 9.11 29.82
CA PHE A 714 2.93 9.14 29.35
C PHE A 714 3.32 10.53 28.81
N GLY A 715 4.61 10.89 28.90
CA GLY A 715 5.17 12.11 28.30
C GLY A 715 6.06 12.94 29.24
N GLY A 716 6.58 14.05 28.71
CA GLY A 716 7.45 14.97 29.43
C GLY A 716 6.81 15.53 30.70
N GLY A 717 7.36 15.17 31.86
CA GLY A 717 6.86 15.62 33.18
C GLY A 717 5.53 14.98 33.62
N LYS A 718 5.08 13.90 32.95
CA LYS A 718 3.79 13.25 33.23
C LYS A 718 3.88 12.18 34.34
N VAL A 719 3.00 11.17 34.30
CA VAL A 719 2.78 10.18 35.37
C VAL A 719 3.67 8.95 35.23
N LEU A 720 3.70 8.34 34.03
CA LEU A 720 4.49 7.13 33.77
C LEU A 720 5.98 7.46 33.65
N ARG A 721 6.62 7.64 34.81
CA ARG A 721 8.04 7.92 35.00
C ARG A 721 8.55 7.15 36.20
N GLU A 722 9.86 6.88 36.20
CA GLU A 722 10.57 6.09 37.21
C GLU A 722 10.23 6.54 38.65
N GLY A 723 9.85 5.57 39.47
CA GLY A 723 9.47 5.75 40.87
C GLY A 723 8.10 6.38 41.10
N MET A 724 7.43 6.82 40.03
CA MET A 724 6.12 7.49 40.04
C MET A 724 5.07 6.49 39.54
N GLY A 725 4.43 6.73 38.39
CA GLY A 725 3.55 5.75 37.76
C GLY A 725 4.27 4.54 37.15
N GLN A 726 5.59 4.62 36.95
CA GLN A 726 6.43 3.48 36.56
C GLN A 726 7.14 2.94 37.81
N ALA A 727 6.85 1.68 38.16
CA ALA A 727 7.48 0.97 39.26
C ALA A 727 8.97 0.73 39.02
N THR A 728 9.71 0.55 40.11
CA THR A 728 11.17 0.35 40.11
C THR A 728 11.51 -0.96 40.82
N GLY A 729 12.70 -1.49 40.54
CA GLY A 729 13.11 -2.78 41.12
C GLY A 729 12.25 -3.97 40.67
N LYS A 730 11.58 -3.84 39.51
CA LYS A 730 10.76 -4.88 38.88
C LYS A 730 11.44 -5.38 37.62
N LEU A 731 11.53 -6.70 37.47
CA LEU A 731 12.10 -7.36 36.30
C LEU A 731 11.05 -7.57 35.21
N ASP A 732 11.49 -7.97 34.02
CA ASP A 732 10.63 -8.13 32.85
C ASP A 732 9.41 -9.01 33.11
N ASP A 733 9.58 -10.19 33.73
CA ASP A 733 8.46 -11.11 34.01
C ASP A 733 7.43 -10.56 35.03
N GLU A 734 7.76 -9.49 35.77
CA GLU A 734 6.85 -8.85 36.74
C GLU A 734 6.08 -7.64 36.17
N VAL A 735 6.39 -7.22 34.95
CA VAL A 735 5.85 -5.99 34.34
C VAL A 735 5.24 -6.27 32.98
N LEU A 736 4.33 -5.41 32.56
CA LEU A 736 3.71 -5.47 31.23
C LEU A 736 4.76 -5.21 30.13
N ASP A 737 4.54 -5.77 28.93
CA ASP A 737 5.33 -5.41 27.74
C ASP A 737 4.79 -4.11 27.13
N LEU A 738 3.47 -3.93 27.15
CA LEU A 738 2.78 -2.75 26.66
C LEU A 738 1.59 -2.44 27.58
N VAL A 739 1.39 -1.16 27.89
CA VAL A 739 0.16 -0.64 28.50
C VAL A 739 -0.52 0.32 27.53
N ILE A 740 -1.79 0.06 27.22
CA ILE A 740 -2.67 1.02 26.53
C ILE A 740 -3.40 1.81 27.62
N THR A 741 -3.12 3.10 27.74
CA THR A 741 -3.64 3.92 28.83
C THR A 741 -5.00 4.52 28.50
N ASN A 742 -5.93 4.55 29.45
CA ASN A 742 -7.19 5.28 29.33
C ASN A 742 -8.02 4.91 28.07
N ALA A 743 -8.07 3.64 27.67
CA ALA A 743 -8.81 3.20 26.49
C ALA A 743 -10.32 3.17 26.74
N LEU A 744 -11.12 3.77 25.85
CA LEU A 744 -12.57 3.48 25.79
C LEU A 744 -12.76 2.17 25.03
N ILE A 745 -13.09 1.10 25.73
CA ILE A 745 -13.33 -0.22 25.18
C ILE A 745 -14.79 -0.33 24.75
N ILE A 746 -15.01 -0.73 23.49
CA ILE A 746 -16.31 -1.17 22.98
C ILE A 746 -16.15 -2.64 22.58
N ASP A 747 -16.85 -3.51 23.30
CA ASP A 747 -16.82 -4.96 23.12
C ASP A 747 -18.20 -5.54 23.47
N TYR A 748 -18.51 -6.76 23.04
CA TYR A 748 -19.79 -7.40 23.38
C TYR A 748 -19.99 -7.53 24.91
N THR A 749 -18.89 -7.63 25.67
CA THR A 749 -18.88 -7.71 27.14
C THR A 749 -19.30 -6.40 27.82
N GLY A 750 -19.18 -5.24 27.16
CA GLY A 750 -19.48 -3.95 27.76
C GLY A 750 -18.87 -2.76 27.02
N ILE A 751 -19.29 -1.56 27.41
CA ILE A 751 -18.71 -0.29 26.95
C ILE A 751 -18.13 0.43 28.16
N TYR A 752 -16.80 0.42 28.30
CA TYR A 752 -16.16 0.88 29.53
C TYR A 752 -14.77 1.43 29.33
N LYS A 753 -14.30 2.18 30.33
CA LYS A 753 -13.00 2.84 30.32
C LYS A 753 -11.99 2.07 31.19
N ALA A 754 -10.85 1.68 30.63
CA ALA A 754 -9.80 0.97 31.36
C ALA A 754 -8.42 1.16 30.71
N ASP A 755 -7.36 0.87 31.47
CA ASP A 755 -6.07 0.53 30.88
C ASP A 755 -6.11 -0.93 30.39
N ILE A 756 -5.42 -1.22 29.28
CA ILE A 756 -5.23 -2.59 28.75
C ILE A 756 -3.76 -2.96 28.90
N GLY A 757 -3.47 -3.99 29.67
CA GLY A 757 -2.13 -4.52 29.86
C GLY A 757 -1.87 -5.72 28.97
N ILE A 758 -0.74 -5.72 28.26
CA ILE A 758 -0.33 -6.77 27.34
C ILE A 758 0.99 -7.39 27.81
N LYS A 759 1.07 -8.73 27.78
CA LYS A 759 2.29 -9.51 28.08
C LYS A 759 2.38 -10.70 27.13
N LYS A 760 3.53 -10.87 26.49
CA LYS A 760 3.87 -11.96 25.54
C LYS A 760 2.80 -12.14 24.46
N GLY A 761 2.26 -11.01 24.00
CA GLY A 761 1.23 -10.92 22.96
C GLY A 761 -0.21 -11.23 23.38
N LEU A 762 -0.45 -11.48 24.67
CA LEU A 762 -1.77 -11.73 25.24
C LEU A 762 -2.24 -10.53 26.05
N ILE A 763 -3.56 -10.35 26.13
CA ILE A 763 -4.20 -9.42 27.07
C ILE A 763 -4.01 -9.98 28.47
N ALA A 764 -3.09 -9.40 29.24
CA ALA A 764 -2.72 -9.85 30.57
C ALA A 764 -3.62 -9.26 31.66
N GLY A 765 -4.19 -8.08 31.42
CA GLY A 765 -5.08 -7.42 32.37
C GLY A 765 -5.90 -6.31 31.71
N ILE A 766 -7.10 -6.09 32.25
CA ILE A 766 -7.99 -4.98 31.90
C ILE A 766 -8.41 -4.34 33.22
N GLY A 767 -8.08 -3.07 33.42
CA GLY A 767 -8.35 -2.42 34.70
C GLY A 767 -7.55 -1.15 34.88
N LYS A 768 -6.89 -1.01 36.04
CA LYS A 768 -6.01 0.13 36.33
C LYS A 768 -4.56 -0.32 36.33
N ALA A 769 -3.74 0.24 35.45
CA ALA A 769 -2.31 0.00 35.44
C ALA A 769 -1.57 1.00 36.35
N GLY A 770 -0.25 0.86 36.42
CA GLY A 770 0.68 1.84 37.00
C GLY A 770 1.61 1.22 38.02
N ASN A 771 1.89 1.97 39.10
CA ASN A 771 2.83 1.55 40.13
C ASN A 771 2.12 1.32 41.47
N PRO A 772 2.05 0.06 41.96
CA PRO A 772 1.39 -0.25 43.23
C PRO A 772 2.08 0.37 44.45
N ASP A 773 3.29 0.92 44.31
CA ASP A 773 4.01 1.56 45.42
C ASP A 773 3.49 2.96 45.76
N VAL A 774 2.84 3.64 44.81
CA VAL A 774 2.44 5.04 44.96
C VAL A 774 1.00 5.32 44.51
N MET A 775 0.38 4.38 43.79
CA MET A 775 -0.98 4.49 43.28
C MET A 775 -1.92 3.51 43.98
N GLU A 776 -3.17 3.91 44.08
CA GLU A 776 -4.24 3.06 44.60
C GLU A 776 -4.87 2.22 43.49
N GLY A 777 -5.35 1.02 43.83
CA GLY A 777 -6.18 0.22 42.93
C GLY A 777 -5.47 -0.35 41.70
N VAL A 778 -4.14 -0.37 41.63
CA VAL A 778 -3.41 -1.02 40.52
C VAL A 778 -3.78 -2.50 40.48
N THR A 779 -4.37 -2.93 39.35
CA THR A 779 -4.81 -4.30 39.14
C THR A 779 -3.61 -5.25 39.23
N PRO A 780 -3.71 -6.40 39.93
CA PRO A 780 -2.65 -7.40 39.95
C PRO A 780 -2.21 -7.81 38.55
N GLY A 781 -0.90 -7.81 38.29
CA GLY A 781 -0.34 -8.12 36.96
C GLY A 781 -0.31 -6.93 35.99
N MET A 782 -0.82 -5.76 36.35
CA MET A 782 -0.81 -4.55 35.50
C MET A 782 0.25 -3.52 35.94
N VAL A 783 1.40 -4.01 36.39
CA VAL A 783 2.51 -3.14 36.80
C VAL A 783 3.23 -2.59 35.58
N VAL A 784 3.39 -1.27 35.54
CA VAL A 784 4.22 -0.58 34.54
C VAL A 784 5.63 -0.47 35.11
N GLY A 785 6.63 -0.97 34.39
CA GLY A 785 8.03 -0.89 34.80
C GLY A 785 8.95 -0.45 33.66
N ALA A 786 10.25 -0.66 33.83
CA ALA A 786 11.25 -0.26 32.84
C ALA A 786 11.16 -1.04 31.51
N GLY A 787 10.57 -2.24 31.52
CA GLY A 787 10.34 -3.06 30.31
C GLY A 787 8.99 -2.81 29.63
N THR A 788 8.21 -1.82 30.07
CA THR A 788 6.85 -1.57 29.58
C THR A 788 6.82 -0.40 28.60
N GLU A 789 6.33 -0.64 27.38
CA GLU A 789 5.96 0.40 26.42
C GLU A 789 4.60 1.02 26.78
N ALA A 790 4.33 2.25 26.33
CA ALA A 790 3.06 2.95 26.53
C ALA A 790 2.41 3.35 25.20
N LEU A 791 1.12 3.01 25.04
CA LEU A 791 0.27 3.52 23.97
C LEU A 791 -0.85 4.37 24.58
N ALA A 792 -0.94 5.64 24.17
CA ALA A 792 -1.96 6.55 24.65
C ALA A 792 -3.32 6.21 24.03
N GLY A 793 -4.27 5.77 24.86
CA GLY A 793 -5.66 5.48 24.47
C GLY A 793 -6.66 6.54 24.91
N GLU A 794 -6.23 7.57 25.65
CA GLU A 794 -7.09 8.70 26.01
C GLU A 794 -7.73 9.35 24.76
N GLY A 795 -9.06 9.47 24.78
CA GLY A 795 -9.83 10.01 23.66
C GLY A 795 -9.98 9.06 22.46
N LYS A 796 -9.50 7.81 22.56
CA LYS A 796 -9.60 6.78 21.51
C LYS A 796 -10.52 5.65 21.91
N ILE A 797 -11.09 4.98 20.91
CA ILE A 797 -11.92 3.79 21.07
C ILE A 797 -11.13 2.55 20.66
N PHE A 798 -11.14 1.52 21.49
CA PHE A 798 -10.54 0.22 21.21
C PHE A 798 -11.60 -0.85 21.06
N THR A 799 -11.49 -1.64 19.99
CA THR A 799 -12.28 -2.85 19.74
C THR A 799 -11.37 -4.05 19.54
N ALA A 800 -11.93 -5.25 19.68
CA ALA A 800 -11.25 -6.43 19.15
C ALA A 800 -11.09 -6.30 17.63
N GLY A 801 -10.05 -6.93 17.08
CA GLY A 801 -9.90 -7.08 15.65
C GLY A 801 -11.09 -7.83 15.04
N ALA A 802 -11.62 -7.31 13.93
CA ALA A 802 -12.74 -7.94 13.25
C ALA A 802 -12.31 -9.28 12.60
N ILE A 803 -13.28 -10.19 12.46
CA ILE A 803 -13.11 -11.51 11.88
C ILE A 803 -14.10 -11.62 10.73
N ASP A 804 -13.58 -11.82 9.52
CA ASP A 804 -14.40 -12.07 8.34
C ASP A 804 -14.33 -13.54 7.97
N SER A 805 -15.47 -14.22 8.01
CA SER A 805 -15.57 -15.65 7.75
C SER A 805 -16.11 -16.03 6.39
N HIS A 806 -16.37 -15.08 5.49
CA HIS A 806 -16.83 -15.37 4.14
C HIS A 806 -15.87 -14.77 3.11
N ILE A 807 -14.62 -15.24 3.14
CA ILE A 807 -13.56 -14.76 2.25
C ILE A 807 -13.37 -15.70 1.05
N HIS A 808 -13.44 -15.12 -0.14
CA HIS A 808 -12.93 -15.74 -1.36
C HIS A 808 -11.50 -15.26 -1.57
N TYR A 809 -10.52 -16.16 -1.48
CA TYR A 809 -9.11 -15.83 -1.70
C TYR A 809 -8.80 -15.67 -3.20
N ILE A 810 -9.46 -14.71 -3.86
CA ILE A 810 -9.34 -14.38 -5.28
C ILE A 810 -8.02 -13.68 -5.58
N CYS A 811 -7.60 -12.74 -4.72
CA CYS A 811 -6.35 -12.01 -4.87
C CYS A 811 -5.74 -11.67 -3.51
N PRO A 812 -4.41 -11.49 -3.38
CA PRO A 812 -3.80 -11.10 -2.12
C PRO A 812 -4.14 -9.67 -1.67
N GLN A 813 -4.50 -8.78 -2.60
CA GLN A 813 -4.76 -7.36 -2.32
C GLN A 813 -5.93 -7.17 -1.33
N LEU A 814 -6.96 -8.02 -1.41
CA LEU A 814 -8.10 -7.97 -0.50
C LEU A 814 -7.70 -8.14 0.96
N CYS A 815 -6.57 -8.79 1.25
CA CYS A 815 -6.07 -8.93 2.62
C CYS A 815 -5.66 -7.57 3.19
N TYR A 816 -5.02 -6.72 2.39
CA TYR A 816 -4.62 -5.37 2.83
C TYR A 816 -5.83 -4.43 2.94
N GLU A 817 -6.81 -4.55 2.04
CA GLU A 817 -8.09 -3.82 2.16
C GLU A 817 -8.83 -4.20 3.45
N ALA A 818 -9.00 -5.50 3.71
CA ALA A 818 -9.61 -6.00 4.93
C ALA A 818 -8.84 -5.52 6.17
N LEU A 819 -7.51 -5.68 6.16
CA LEU A 819 -6.66 -5.24 7.26
C LEU A 819 -6.83 -3.75 7.51
N SER A 820 -6.72 -2.90 6.49
CA SER A 820 -6.85 -1.45 6.63
C SER A 820 -8.20 -0.98 7.21
N SER A 821 -9.25 -1.81 7.15
CA SER A 821 -10.58 -1.56 7.72
C SER A 821 -10.76 -2.03 9.17
N GLY A 822 -9.77 -2.71 9.75
CA GLY A 822 -9.82 -3.25 11.11
C GLY A 822 -10.09 -4.77 11.19
N VAL A 823 -10.11 -5.48 10.06
CA VAL A 823 -10.18 -6.95 10.05
C VAL A 823 -8.78 -7.52 10.36
N THR A 824 -8.71 -8.50 11.25
CA THR A 824 -7.44 -9.11 11.68
C THR A 824 -7.38 -10.61 11.43
N THR A 825 -8.53 -11.22 11.12
CA THR A 825 -8.66 -12.66 10.85
C THR A 825 -9.55 -12.87 9.62
N LEU A 826 -9.06 -13.67 8.67
CA LEU A 826 -9.77 -14.07 7.47
C LEU A 826 -10.02 -15.58 7.49
N ILE A 827 -11.27 -16.00 7.32
CA ILE A 827 -11.66 -17.40 7.16
C ILE A 827 -12.43 -17.54 5.85
N GLY A 828 -12.06 -18.53 5.05
CA GLY A 828 -12.71 -18.78 3.76
C GLY A 828 -11.88 -19.72 2.89
N GLY A 829 -12.03 -19.64 1.57
CA GLY A 829 -11.33 -20.56 0.66
C GLY A 829 -11.06 -19.96 -0.71
N GLY A 830 -10.08 -20.51 -1.41
CA GLY A 830 -9.74 -20.06 -2.75
C GLY A 830 -8.30 -20.36 -3.13
N THR A 831 -7.99 -20.23 -4.41
CA THR A 831 -6.64 -20.48 -4.97
C THR A 831 -6.24 -19.44 -6.00
N GLY A 832 -6.62 -18.17 -5.79
CA GLY A 832 -6.51 -17.11 -6.79
C GLY A 832 -7.76 -16.99 -7.69
N PRO A 833 -7.70 -16.22 -8.79
CA PRO A 833 -8.87 -15.85 -9.58
C PRO A 833 -9.32 -16.96 -10.55
N ASN A 834 -9.42 -18.19 -10.08
CA ASN A 834 -10.01 -19.29 -10.86
C ASN A 834 -11.54 -19.26 -10.74
N THR A 835 -12.24 -19.83 -11.72
CA THR A 835 -13.71 -19.83 -11.76
C THR A 835 -14.33 -20.40 -10.48
N GLY A 836 -13.75 -21.47 -9.92
CA GLY A 836 -14.23 -22.07 -8.68
C GLY A 836 -14.12 -21.16 -7.45
N THR A 837 -13.04 -20.38 -7.33
CA THR A 837 -12.81 -19.42 -6.23
C THR A 837 -13.61 -18.14 -6.44
N ASN A 838 -13.77 -17.70 -7.68
CA ASN A 838 -14.61 -16.54 -8.01
C ASN A 838 -16.08 -16.77 -7.62
N ALA A 839 -16.51 -18.04 -7.55
CA ALA A 839 -17.86 -18.42 -7.15
C ALA A 839 -17.94 -18.98 -5.72
N THR A 840 -16.91 -19.65 -5.20
CA THR A 840 -17.02 -20.44 -3.96
C THR A 840 -15.82 -20.30 -3.03
N THR A 841 -16.05 -20.20 -1.71
CA THR A 841 -15.02 -20.25 -0.66
C THR A 841 -14.45 -21.65 -0.45
N CYS A 842 -13.88 -22.27 -1.48
CA CYS A 842 -13.30 -23.61 -1.41
C CYS A 842 -11.81 -23.57 -1.79
N THR A 843 -10.97 -24.21 -0.99
CA THR A 843 -9.56 -24.52 -1.34
C THR A 843 -9.46 -26.02 -1.61
N PRO A 844 -9.70 -26.49 -2.84
CA PRO A 844 -9.78 -27.92 -3.13
C PRO A 844 -8.40 -28.58 -3.27
N GLY A 845 -8.23 -29.73 -2.63
CA GLY A 845 -7.05 -30.59 -2.78
C GLY A 845 -5.84 -30.18 -1.93
N ASN A 846 -5.12 -31.20 -1.43
CA ASN A 846 -4.01 -31.04 -0.47
C ASN A 846 -2.92 -30.09 -0.96
N HIS A 847 -2.58 -30.15 -2.25
CA HIS A 847 -1.55 -29.30 -2.85
C HIS A 847 -1.92 -27.81 -2.75
N HIS A 848 -3.16 -27.45 -3.05
CA HIS A 848 -3.59 -26.06 -2.99
C HIS A 848 -3.77 -25.56 -1.56
N ILE A 849 -4.20 -26.43 -0.65
CA ILE A 849 -4.29 -26.10 0.79
C ILE A 849 -2.90 -25.74 1.34
N GLU A 850 -1.90 -26.60 1.11
CA GLU A 850 -0.52 -26.32 1.49
C GLU A 850 0.02 -25.03 0.83
N MET A 851 -0.22 -24.87 -0.47
CA MET A 851 0.24 -23.70 -1.23
C MET A 851 -0.34 -22.40 -0.66
N MET A 852 -1.65 -22.37 -0.37
CA MET A 852 -2.32 -21.18 0.15
C MET A 852 -1.87 -20.83 1.56
N MET A 853 -1.64 -21.83 2.43
CA MET A 853 -1.07 -21.58 3.76
C MET A 853 0.33 -20.96 3.67
N LYS A 854 1.17 -21.45 2.74
CA LYS A 854 2.49 -20.87 2.49
C LYS A 854 2.41 -19.48 1.87
N ALA A 855 1.46 -19.25 0.96
CA ALA A 855 1.29 -17.97 0.27
C ALA A 855 0.83 -16.86 1.22
N THR A 856 0.11 -17.19 2.29
CA THR A 856 -0.36 -16.21 3.28
C THR A 856 0.54 -16.11 4.51
N ASP A 857 1.61 -16.90 4.61
CA ASP A 857 2.50 -16.96 5.79
C ASP A 857 3.20 -15.62 6.09
N ASP A 858 3.36 -14.77 5.07
CA ASP A 858 3.98 -13.44 5.17
C ASP A 858 2.99 -12.27 5.23
N ILE A 859 1.69 -12.54 5.32
CA ILE A 859 0.65 -11.49 5.45
C ILE A 859 0.30 -11.29 6.92
N PRO A 860 0.29 -10.06 7.48
CA PRO A 860 0.12 -9.80 8.92
C PRO A 860 -1.32 -9.94 9.45
N MET A 861 -1.94 -11.08 9.18
CA MET A 861 -3.30 -11.44 9.60
C MET A 861 -3.35 -12.90 10.05
N ASN A 862 -4.38 -13.24 10.81
CA ASN A 862 -4.72 -14.62 11.09
C ASN A 862 -5.49 -15.22 9.91
N PHE A 863 -5.26 -16.49 9.59
CA PHE A 863 -5.90 -17.16 8.44
C PHE A 863 -6.58 -18.47 8.84
N GLY A 864 -7.63 -18.80 8.11
CA GLY A 864 -8.31 -20.07 8.21
C GLY A 864 -8.88 -20.51 6.86
N PHE A 865 -8.64 -21.76 6.47
CA PHE A 865 -9.00 -22.24 5.14
C PHE A 865 -10.13 -23.26 5.19
N THR A 866 -11.11 -23.13 4.30
CA THR A 866 -12.21 -24.08 4.09
C THR A 866 -11.95 -24.93 2.85
N GLY A 867 -12.12 -26.24 3.01
CA GLY A 867 -12.11 -27.21 1.92
C GLY A 867 -13.46 -27.26 1.20
N LYS A 868 -13.54 -28.00 0.10
CA LYS A 868 -14.81 -28.28 -0.58
C LYS A 868 -15.57 -29.37 0.19
N GLY A 869 -16.83 -29.10 0.54
CA GLY A 869 -17.75 -29.99 1.27
C GLY A 869 -18.72 -30.76 0.37
N ASN A 870 -18.80 -30.44 -0.92
CA ASN A 870 -19.72 -31.07 -1.87
C ASN A 870 -19.20 -32.44 -2.37
N CYS A 871 -19.29 -33.46 -1.53
CA CYS A 871 -19.06 -34.85 -1.91
C CYS A 871 -19.94 -35.78 -1.05
N SER A 872 -20.45 -36.87 -1.63
CA SER A 872 -21.19 -37.90 -0.88
C SER A 872 -20.29 -38.98 -0.28
N ASN A 873 -19.00 -38.97 -0.62
CA ASN A 873 -17.97 -39.82 -0.01
C ASN A 873 -17.24 -39.05 1.10
N GLN A 874 -17.25 -39.61 2.31
CA GLN A 874 -16.63 -38.99 3.50
C GLN A 874 -15.10 -38.99 3.44
N GLU A 875 -14.47 -40.02 2.87
CA GLU A 875 -13.02 -40.15 2.85
C GLU A 875 -12.36 -38.99 2.08
N GLU A 876 -12.96 -38.57 0.96
CA GLU A 876 -12.49 -37.43 0.16
C GLU A 876 -12.60 -36.09 0.91
N LEU A 877 -13.63 -35.92 1.74
CA LEU A 877 -13.82 -34.73 2.56
C LEU A 877 -12.80 -34.67 3.72
N VAL A 878 -12.50 -35.83 4.31
CA VAL A 878 -11.49 -35.97 5.37
C VAL A 878 -10.11 -35.54 4.89
N GLU A 879 -9.76 -35.77 3.61
CA GLU A 879 -8.46 -35.35 3.06
C GLU A 879 -8.24 -33.84 3.20
N HIS A 880 -9.26 -33.01 2.94
CA HIS A 880 -9.17 -31.56 3.09
C HIS A 880 -8.93 -31.15 4.55
N ILE A 881 -9.66 -31.76 5.48
CA ILE A 881 -9.50 -31.49 6.92
C ILE A 881 -8.11 -31.93 7.40
N LYS A 882 -7.66 -33.11 6.99
CA LYS A 882 -6.33 -33.66 7.27
C LYS A 882 -5.20 -32.78 6.71
N ALA A 883 -5.39 -32.19 5.53
CA ALA A 883 -4.45 -31.26 4.93
C ALA A 883 -4.35 -29.90 5.67
N GLY A 884 -5.29 -29.61 6.58
CA GLY A 884 -5.25 -28.46 7.47
C GLY A 884 -6.45 -27.51 7.38
N CYS A 885 -7.46 -27.79 6.57
CA CYS A 885 -8.68 -26.96 6.56
C CYS A 885 -9.38 -26.99 7.93
N LEU A 886 -9.82 -25.82 8.42
CA LEU A 886 -10.56 -25.70 9.68
C LEU A 886 -12.06 -25.98 9.55
N GLY A 887 -12.53 -26.19 8.32
CA GLY A 887 -13.93 -26.38 7.97
C GLY A 887 -14.12 -26.72 6.50
N LEU A 888 -15.39 -26.93 6.12
CA LEU A 888 -15.80 -27.24 4.75
C LEU A 888 -16.90 -26.29 4.29
N LYS A 889 -16.88 -25.92 3.00
CA LYS A 889 -17.96 -25.17 2.33
C LYS A 889 -18.78 -26.09 1.45
N LEU A 890 -20.09 -26.13 1.69
CA LEU A 890 -21.10 -26.64 0.75
C LEU A 890 -21.58 -25.48 -0.14
N HIS A 891 -21.54 -25.64 -1.45
CA HIS A 891 -21.96 -24.63 -2.42
C HIS A 891 -22.78 -25.18 -3.58
N GLU A 892 -23.82 -24.46 -4.01
CA GLU A 892 -24.76 -24.93 -5.04
C GLU A 892 -24.08 -25.17 -6.39
N ASP A 893 -23.13 -24.33 -6.78
CA ASP A 893 -22.28 -24.48 -7.98
C ASP A 893 -21.49 -25.80 -8.02
N TRP A 894 -21.31 -26.46 -6.87
CA TRP A 894 -20.73 -27.81 -6.76
C TRP A 894 -21.77 -28.89 -6.41
N GLY A 895 -23.04 -28.54 -6.28
CA GLY A 895 -24.17 -29.39 -5.93
C GLY A 895 -24.40 -29.51 -4.42
N THR A 896 -25.19 -28.62 -3.82
CA THR A 896 -25.59 -28.67 -2.39
C THR A 896 -26.79 -29.58 -2.18
N THR A 897 -26.61 -30.87 -2.51
CA THR A 897 -27.68 -31.88 -2.39
C THR A 897 -27.80 -32.43 -0.95
N PRO A 898 -28.96 -32.99 -0.54
CA PRO A 898 -29.12 -33.63 0.76
C PRO A 898 -28.05 -34.69 1.09
N ALA A 899 -27.58 -35.44 0.08
CA ALA A 899 -26.53 -36.44 0.26
C ALA A 899 -25.15 -35.82 0.59
N ALA A 900 -24.79 -34.74 -0.10
CA ALA A 900 -23.55 -34.01 0.17
C ALA A 900 -23.61 -33.29 1.53
N ILE A 901 -24.76 -32.70 1.88
CA ILE A 901 -25.00 -32.08 3.19
C ILE A 901 -24.78 -33.10 4.30
N ASP A 902 -25.39 -34.28 4.19
CA ASP A 902 -25.32 -35.32 5.22
C ASP A 902 -23.90 -35.85 5.43
N ALA A 903 -23.18 -36.13 4.33
CA ALA A 903 -21.80 -36.59 4.37
C ALA A 903 -20.84 -35.53 4.95
N CYS A 904 -20.98 -34.27 4.53
CA CYS A 904 -20.18 -33.15 5.03
C CYS A 904 -20.38 -32.93 6.54
N LEU A 905 -21.64 -32.90 7.00
CA LEU A 905 -21.93 -32.70 8.42
C LEU A 905 -21.48 -33.88 9.28
N GLN A 906 -21.51 -35.11 8.76
CA GLN A 906 -20.95 -36.27 9.46
C GLN A 906 -19.43 -36.11 9.67
N VAL A 907 -18.68 -35.74 8.62
CA VAL A 907 -17.23 -35.48 8.73
C VAL A 907 -16.94 -34.33 9.69
N CYS A 908 -17.76 -33.28 9.67
CA CYS A 908 -17.62 -32.15 10.58
C CYS A 908 -17.85 -32.56 12.05
N ASP A 909 -18.88 -33.37 12.32
CA ASP A 909 -19.15 -33.92 13.66
C ASP A 909 -18.01 -34.81 14.15
N ASP A 910 -17.47 -35.66 13.29
CA ASP A 910 -16.40 -36.60 13.64
C ASP A 910 -15.05 -35.90 13.94
N LEU A 911 -14.79 -34.75 13.30
CA LEU A 911 -13.49 -34.06 13.33
C LEU A 911 -13.51 -32.68 14.02
N ASP A 912 -14.64 -32.28 14.61
CA ASP A 912 -14.86 -31.01 15.31
C ASP A 912 -14.49 -29.74 14.50
N VAL A 913 -14.93 -29.70 13.25
CA VAL A 913 -14.73 -28.56 12.33
C VAL A 913 -16.07 -27.95 11.90
N GLN A 914 -16.08 -26.70 11.43
CA GLN A 914 -17.34 -26.06 11.02
C GLN A 914 -17.71 -26.42 9.57
N ALA A 915 -19.01 -26.62 9.32
CA ALA A 915 -19.59 -26.65 7.98
C ALA A 915 -20.22 -25.30 7.67
N THR A 916 -19.84 -24.71 6.54
CA THR A 916 -20.50 -23.51 5.99
C THR A 916 -21.30 -23.89 4.75
N ILE A 917 -22.43 -23.24 4.52
CA ILE A 917 -23.34 -23.62 3.44
C ILE A 917 -23.90 -22.43 2.68
N HIS A 918 -23.89 -22.59 1.36
CA HIS A 918 -24.70 -21.90 0.37
C HIS A 918 -25.65 -22.96 -0.21
N THR A 919 -26.95 -22.80 0.03
CA THR A 919 -27.95 -23.84 -0.27
C THR A 919 -28.40 -23.84 -1.73
N ASP A 920 -29.21 -24.81 -2.11
CA ASP A 920 -29.71 -24.99 -3.49
C ASP A 920 -30.75 -23.91 -3.85
N THR A 921 -30.33 -22.83 -4.53
CA THR A 921 -31.22 -21.72 -4.92
C THR A 921 -32.32 -22.21 -5.87
N LEU A 922 -31.97 -23.15 -6.74
CA LEU A 922 -32.84 -23.70 -7.77
C LEU A 922 -33.95 -24.60 -7.22
N ASN A 923 -33.82 -25.03 -5.96
CA ASN A 923 -34.67 -26.06 -5.36
C ASN A 923 -34.63 -27.37 -6.17
N GLU A 924 -33.51 -27.68 -6.80
CA GLU A 924 -33.36 -28.82 -7.72
C GLU A 924 -33.56 -30.15 -6.99
N ALA A 925 -32.91 -30.32 -5.84
CA ALA A 925 -32.99 -31.53 -5.04
C ALA A 925 -34.14 -31.50 -4.00
N GLY A 926 -34.70 -30.32 -3.74
CA GLY A 926 -35.78 -30.07 -2.79
C GLY A 926 -35.82 -28.62 -2.32
N PHE A 927 -36.89 -28.25 -1.60
CA PHE A 927 -37.03 -26.92 -0.99
C PHE A 927 -36.25 -26.79 0.33
N VAL A 928 -36.31 -25.61 0.96
CA VAL A 928 -35.57 -25.29 2.19
C VAL A 928 -35.80 -26.31 3.32
N GLU A 929 -37.02 -26.83 3.48
CA GLU A 929 -37.35 -27.85 4.47
C GLU A 929 -36.63 -29.19 4.23
N SER A 930 -36.30 -29.50 2.97
CA SER A 930 -35.53 -30.71 2.63
C SER A 930 -34.07 -30.56 3.04
N THR A 931 -33.49 -29.37 2.81
CA THR A 931 -32.14 -29.00 3.27
C THR A 931 -32.07 -28.96 4.80
N ILE A 932 -33.05 -28.35 5.47
CA ILE A 932 -33.16 -28.36 6.95
C ILE A 932 -33.28 -29.81 7.46
N GLY A 933 -34.10 -30.64 6.81
CA GLY A 933 -34.22 -32.07 7.12
C GLY A 933 -32.89 -32.82 6.99
N ALA A 934 -32.06 -32.47 6.00
CA ALA A 934 -30.73 -33.04 5.80
C ALA A 934 -29.72 -32.60 6.88
N PHE A 935 -29.92 -31.44 7.53
CA PHE A 935 -29.08 -31.03 8.66
C PHE A 935 -29.20 -32.00 9.83
N LYS A 936 -30.36 -32.65 10.03
CA LYS A 936 -30.62 -33.58 11.14
C LYS A 936 -30.32 -32.97 12.53
N GLY A 937 -30.54 -31.67 12.67
CA GLY A 937 -30.28 -30.92 13.91
C GLY A 937 -28.79 -30.67 14.22
N ARG A 938 -27.86 -30.98 13.32
CA ARG A 938 -26.42 -30.74 13.48
C ARG A 938 -26.06 -29.27 13.22
N THR A 939 -25.04 -28.78 13.91
CA THR A 939 -24.59 -27.38 13.78
C THR A 939 -24.16 -27.06 12.35
N ILE A 940 -24.64 -25.94 11.80
CA ILE A 940 -24.22 -25.48 10.48
C ILE A 940 -24.24 -23.95 10.40
N HIS A 941 -23.26 -23.37 9.72
CA HIS A 941 -23.20 -21.94 9.46
C HIS A 941 -23.80 -21.65 8.07
N THR A 942 -24.99 -21.06 8.04
CA THR A 942 -25.61 -20.58 6.80
C THR A 942 -25.04 -19.22 6.41
N TYR A 943 -24.34 -19.18 5.28
CA TYR A 943 -23.89 -17.92 4.67
C TYR A 943 -25.06 -17.16 4.06
N HIS A 944 -24.90 -15.83 3.92
CA HIS A 944 -25.85 -14.89 3.29
C HIS A 944 -27.31 -15.33 3.41
N SER A 945 -27.75 -15.50 4.67
CA SER A 945 -28.99 -16.21 5.01
C SER A 945 -30.25 -15.52 4.48
N GLU A 946 -30.17 -14.26 4.07
CA GLU A 946 -31.25 -13.54 3.39
C GLU A 946 -31.52 -14.09 1.97
N GLY A 947 -30.48 -14.55 1.28
CA GLY A 947 -30.59 -15.29 0.02
C GLY A 947 -30.19 -14.53 -1.25
N ALA A 948 -29.94 -13.22 -1.25
CA ALA A 948 -29.42 -12.52 -2.42
C ALA A 948 -28.04 -13.04 -2.83
N GLY A 949 -27.17 -13.26 -1.83
CA GLY A 949 -25.88 -13.95 -1.99
C GLY A 949 -26.01 -15.43 -2.31
N GLY A 950 -27.21 -16.03 -2.15
CA GLY A 950 -27.59 -17.35 -2.63
C GLY A 950 -28.20 -18.28 -1.60
N GLY A 951 -29.07 -19.17 -2.09
CA GLY A 951 -29.85 -20.10 -1.28
C GLY A 951 -31.29 -20.21 -1.75
N HIS A 952 -32.03 -21.19 -1.20
CA HIS A 952 -33.39 -21.55 -1.61
C HIS A 952 -34.26 -20.32 -1.89
N ALA A 953 -34.70 -20.16 -3.14
CA ALA A 953 -35.55 -19.04 -3.53
C ALA A 953 -37.04 -19.41 -3.31
N PRO A 954 -37.84 -18.54 -2.66
CA PRO A 954 -37.48 -17.24 -2.07
C PRO A 954 -37.18 -17.30 -0.56
N ASP A 955 -37.26 -18.46 0.09
CA ASP A 955 -37.51 -18.59 1.53
C ASP A 955 -36.34 -19.12 2.38
N ILE A 956 -35.12 -19.09 1.87
CA ILE A 956 -33.92 -19.48 2.63
C ILE A 956 -33.79 -18.77 3.99
N ILE A 957 -34.26 -17.53 4.11
CA ILE A 957 -34.19 -16.74 5.35
C ILE A 957 -34.90 -17.40 6.54
N THR A 958 -35.80 -18.35 6.29
CA THR A 958 -36.47 -19.16 7.32
C THR A 958 -35.50 -19.94 8.20
N VAL A 959 -34.29 -20.26 7.72
CA VAL A 959 -33.23 -20.95 8.50
C VAL A 959 -32.81 -20.17 9.75
N CYS A 960 -33.07 -18.86 9.82
CA CYS A 960 -32.79 -18.06 11.02
C CYS A 960 -33.66 -18.47 12.23
N SER A 961 -34.71 -19.27 12.01
CA SER A 961 -35.57 -19.87 13.05
C SER A 961 -34.95 -21.10 13.71
N GLU A 962 -33.95 -21.73 13.07
CA GLU A 962 -33.45 -23.04 13.46
C GLU A 962 -32.41 -22.95 14.60
N PRO A 963 -32.49 -23.82 15.63
CA PRO A 963 -31.60 -23.74 16.79
C PRO A 963 -30.16 -24.15 16.50
N ASN A 964 -29.95 -25.04 15.53
CA ASN A 964 -28.65 -25.55 15.11
C ASN A 964 -28.01 -24.71 13.98
N VAL A 965 -28.68 -23.67 13.51
CA VAL A 965 -28.15 -22.79 12.46
C VAL A 965 -27.46 -21.58 13.08
N LEU A 966 -26.29 -21.24 12.54
CA LEU A 966 -25.52 -20.04 12.86
C LEU A 966 -25.61 -19.07 11.67
N PRO A 967 -26.62 -18.20 11.61
CA PRO A 967 -26.88 -17.41 10.41
C PRO A 967 -25.95 -16.19 10.30
N SER A 968 -25.38 -16.00 9.11
CA SER A 968 -24.65 -14.79 8.73
C SER A 968 -25.26 -14.11 7.50
N SER A 969 -24.94 -12.83 7.36
CA SER A 969 -25.18 -12.02 6.16
C SER A 969 -23.89 -11.62 5.49
N THR A 970 -23.94 -11.38 4.18
CA THR A 970 -22.86 -10.74 3.42
C THR A 970 -23.16 -9.26 3.24
N ASN A 971 -22.15 -8.47 2.92
CA ASN A 971 -22.22 -7.03 3.15
C ASN A 971 -22.87 -6.15 2.08
N PRO A 972 -23.05 -6.54 0.79
CA PRO A 972 -23.63 -5.59 -0.18
C PRO A 972 -25.09 -5.26 0.04
N THR A 973 -25.89 -6.17 0.60
CA THR A 973 -27.30 -5.91 0.95
C THR A 973 -27.43 -5.01 2.19
N ARG A 974 -26.32 -4.69 2.86
CA ARG A 974 -26.31 -4.09 4.19
C ARG A 974 -26.07 -2.58 4.12
N PRO A 975 -26.93 -1.76 4.71
CA PRO A 975 -28.37 -2.01 4.86
C PRO A 975 -29.12 -1.86 3.53
N PHE A 976 -30.44 -2.06 3.57
CA PHE A 976 -31.30 -1.80 2.43
C PHE A 976 -31.35 -0.30 2.09
N THR A 977 -30.85 0.05 0.90
CA THR A 977 -30.78 1.41 0.33
C THR A 977 -31.40 1.48 -1.06
N ALA A 978 -31.63 2.70 -1.56
CA ALA A 978 -32.23 2.96 -2.86
C ALA A 978 -31.53 2.28 -4.07
N ASN A 979 -30.22 2.07 -4.01
CA ASN A 979 -29.45 1.47 -5.11
C ASN A 979 -29.21 -0.04 -4.96
N THR A 980 -29.70 -0.64 -3.86
CA THR A 980 -29.33 -2.02 -3.49
C THR A 980 -29.79 -3.00 -4.56
N LEU A 981 -31.06 -2.92 -4.97
CA LEU A 981 -31.63 -3.88 -5.92
C LEU A 981 -30.95 -3.79 -7.29
N ASP A 982 -30.83 -2.57 -7.83
CA ASP A 982 -30.26 -2.32 -9.15
C ASP A 982 -28.81 -2.82 -9.25
N GLU A 983 -28.01 -2.62 -8.20
CA GLU A 983 -26.62 -3.09 -8.15
C GLU A 983 -26.53 -4.63 -8.15
N HIS A 984 -27.42 -5.31 -7.42
CA HIS A 984 -27.30 -6.74 -7.18
C HIS A 984 -27.64 -7.60 -8.39
N VAL A 985 -28.56 -7.15 -9.26
CA VAL A 985 -28.92 -7.92 -10.46
C VAL A 985 -27.70 -8.11 -11.35
N ASP A 986 -27.01 -7.03 -11.71
CA ASP A 986 -25.81 -7.12 -12.56
C ASP A 986 -24.64 -7.83 -11.87
N MET A 987 -24.47 -7.62 -10.55
CA MET A 987 -23.43 -8.28 -9.76
C MET A 987 -23.61 -9.81 -9.74
N LEU A 988 -24.84 -10.28 -9.53
CA LEU A 988 -25.17 -11.70 -9.50
C LEU A 988 -24.90 -12.35 -10.86
N MET A 989 -25.31 -11.68 -11.95
CA MET A 989 -25.09 -12.20 -13.30
C MET A 989 -23.60 -12.41 -13.62
N VAL A 990 -22.72 -11.51 -13.16
CA VAL A 990 -21.27 -11.65 -13.35
C VAL A 990 -20.70 -12.78 -12.49
N CYS A 991 -21.06 -12.84 -11.20
CA CYS A 991 -20.45 -13.80 -10.26
C CYS A 991 -20.77 -15.26 -10.63
N HIS A 992 -22.02 -15.54 -11.03
CA HIS A 992 -22.46 -16.88 -11.40
C HIS A 992 -22.31 -17.20 -12.90
N HIS A 993 -21.61 -16.34 -13.66
CA HIS A 993 -21.36 -16.56 -15.10
C HIS A 993 -22.65 -16.76 -15.92
N LEU A 994 -23.71 -16.03 -15.56
CA LEU A 994 -25.02 -16.11 -16.20
C LEU A 994 -25.06 -15.31 -17.49
N SER A 995 -25.93 -15.70 -18.42
CA SER A 995 -26.12 -15.01 -19.69
C SER A 995 -27.38 -14.17 -19.72
N LYS A 996 -27.24 -12.88 -20.02
CA LYS A 996 -28.37 -11.96 -20.30
C LYS A 996 -29.24 -12.37 -21.50
N THR A 997 -28.77 -13.31 -22.32
CA THR A 997 -29.52 -13.80 -23.47
C THR A 997 -30.33 -15.06 -23.18
N ILE A 998 -30.18 -15.66 -21.99
CA ILE A 998 -30.92 -16.86 -21.56
C ILE A 998 -32.05 -16.40 -20.64
N PRO A 999 -33.34 -16.53 -21.02
CA PRO A 999 -34.47 -16.09 -20.21
C PRO A 999 -34.49 -16.73 -18.82
N GLU A 1000 -34.10 -18.00 -18.72
CA GLU A 1000 -34.03 -18.74 -17.46
C GLU A 1000 -32.96 -18.17 -16.51
N ASP A 1001 -31.82 -17.72 -17.03
CA ASP A 1001 -30.75 -17.09 -16.24
C ASP A 1001 -31.19 -15.72 -15.67
N VAL A 1002 -31.94 -14.95 -16.45
CA VAL A 1002 -32.51 -13.66 -16.00
C VAL A 1002 -33.60 -13.91 -14.95
N ALA A 1003 -34.51 -14.86 -15.20
CA ALA A 1003 -35.53 -15.23 -14.23
C ALA A 1003 -34.93 -15.76 -12.92
N PHE A 1004 -33.83 -16.53 -12.99
CA PHE A 1004 -33.06 -16.96 -11.84
C PHE A 1004 -32.51 -15.77 -11.05
N ALA A 1005 -31.86 -14.82 -11.71
CA ALA A 1005 -31.34 -13.61 -11.07
C ALA A 1005 -32.47 -12.77 -10.42
N GLU A 1006 -33.58 -12.57 -11.12
CA GLU A 1006 -34.75 -11.81 -10.62
C GLU A 1006 -35.42 -12.51 -9.43
N SER A 1007 -35.48 -13.85 -9.42
CA SER A 1007 -36.03 -14.61 -8.29
C SER A 1007 -35.18 -14.47 -7.01
N ARG A 1008 -33.90 -14.16 -7.16
CA ARG A 1008 -32.91 -14.12 -6.09
C ARG A 1008 -32.76 -12.75 -5.43
N ILE A 1009 -32.94 -11.68 -6.20
CA ILE A 1009 -32.83 -10.30 -5.70
C ILE A 1009 -34.21 -9.77 -5.31
N ARG A 1010 -34.53 -9.78 -4.01
CA ARG A 1010 -35.87 -9.46 -3.50
C ARG A 1010 -35.79 -8.32 -2.48
N ALA A 1011 -36.62 -7.29 -2.66
CA ALA A 1011 -36.66 -6.14 -1.76
C ALA A 1011 -37.13 -6.54 -0.36
N GLU A 1012 -38.10 -7.45 -0.32
CA GLU A 1012 -38.80 -7.89 0.88
C GLU A 1012 -37.86 -8.64 1.83
N THR A 1013 -37.06 -9.60 1.33
CA THR A 1013 -36.12 -10.34 2.16
C THR A 1013 -34.91 -9.49 2.57
N ILE A 1014 -34.41 -8.59 1.70
CA ILE A 1014 -33.35 -7.62 2.04
C ILE A 1014 -33.81 -6.63 3.13
N ALA A 1015 -35.06 -6.18 3.06
CA ALA A 1015 -35.67 -5.34 4.10
C ALA A 1015 -35.86 -6.10 5.42
N ALA A 1016 -36.27 -7.37 5.34
CA ALA A 1016 -36.40 -8.23 6.50
C ALA A 1016 -35.05 -8.52 7.17
N GLU A 1017 -33.99 -8.70 6.39
CA GLU A 1017 -32.63 -8.93 6.88
C GLU A 1017 -32.16 -7.78 7.79
N ASP A 1018 -32.47 -6.52 7.46
CA ASP A 1018 -32.20 -5.37 8.34
C ASP A 1018 -32.89 -5.53 9.71
N VAL A 1019 -34.17 -5.90 9.73
CA VAL A 1019 -34.95 -6.11 10.96
C VAL A 1019 -34.42 -7.31 11.75
N LEU A 1020 -34.11 -8.42 11.08
CA LEU A 1020 -33.60 -9.65 11.68
C LEU A 1020 -32.22 -9.45 12.30
N HIS A 1021 -31.37 -8.60 11.71
CA HIS A 1021 -30.12 -8.17 12.36
C HIS A 1021 -30.39 -7.42 13.65
N ASP A 1022 -31.33 -6.47 13.63
CA ASP A 1022 -31.60 -5.57 14.75
C ASP A 1022 -32.22 -6.28 15.96
N ILE A 1023 -33.05 -7.30 15.72
CA ILE A 1023 -33.62 -8.15 16.79
C ILE A 1023 -32.68 -9.28 17.23
N GLY A 1024 -31.55 -9.48 16.54
CA GLY A 1024 -30.56 -10.52 16.85
C GLY A 1024 -30.92 -11.92 16.35
N ALA A 1025 -31.74 -12.02 15.30
CA ALA A 1025 -32.05 -13.28 14.62
C ALA A 1025 -30.99 -13.66 13.57
N ILE A 1026 -30.24 -12.69 13.03
CA ILE A 1026 -29.01 -12.95 12.29
C ILE A 1026 -27.81 -12.61 13.17
N SER A 1027 -26.86 -13.54 13.27
CA SER A 1027 -25.83 -13.52 14.33
C SER A 1027 -24.49 -12.97 13.88
N MET A 1028 -24.22 -12.94 12.57
CA MET A 1028 -22.91 -12.59 12.02
C MET A 1028 -23.03 -11.75 10.75
N ILE A 1029 -22.00 -10.93 10.47
CA ILE A 1029 -21.82 -10.18 9.23
C ILE A 1029 -20.44 -10.48 8.67
N SER A 1030 -20.36 -10.81 7.39
CA SER A 1030 -19.15 -11.15 6.64
C SER A 1030 -19.08 -10.38 5.30
N SER A 1031 -17.97 -10.46 4.56
CA SER A 1031 -17.87 -9.74 3.29
C SER A 1031 -18.56 -10.45 2.12
N ASP A 1032 -18.09 -11.64 1.75
CA ASP A 1032 -18.19 -12.26 0.41
C ASP A 1032 -17.20 -11.70 -0.62
N SER A 1033 -15.95 -11.49 -0.17
CA SER A 1033 -14.96 -10.64 -0.84
C SER A 1033 -14.79 -10.90 -2.35
N GLN A 1034 -15.11 -9.91 -3.19
CA GLN A 1034 -15.04 -9.96 -4.66
C GLN A 1034 -15.94 -11.01 -5.35
N ALA A 1035 -16.82 -11.69 -4.60
CA ALA A 1035 -17.76 -12.69 -5.10
C ALA A 1035 -19.19 -12.39 -4.63
N MET A 1036 -19.64 -11.15 -4.87
CA MET A 1036 -20.83 -10.52 -4.26
C MET A 1036 -20.59 -9.91 -2.87
N GLY A 1037 -19.40 -9.32 -2.65
CA GLY A 1037 -19.04 -8.74 -1.36
C GLY A 1037 -17.76 -7.91 -1.37
N ARG A 1038 -17.55 -7.15 -0.29
CA ARG A 1038 -16.47 -6.16 -0.17
C ARG A 1038 -15.62 -6.38 1.07
N ALA A 1039 -14.36 -6.81 0.92
CA ALA A 1039 -13.50 -7.18 2.04
C ALA A 1039 -13.27 -6.06 3.07
N GLY A 1040 -13.16 -4.80 2.62
CA GLY A 1040 -12.93 -3.63 3.48
C GLY A 1040 -14.17 -3.03 4.13
N GLU A 1041 -15.36 -3.63 3.98
CA GLU A 1041 -16.62 -3.00 4.41
C GLU A 1041 -17.40 -3.78 5.49
N VAL A 1042 -16.85 -4.87 6.04
CA VAL A 1042 -17.55 -5.67 7.09
C VAL A 1042 -17.90 -4.82 8.32
N VAL A 1043 -16.92 -4.12 8.88
CA VAL A 1043 -17.09 -3.22 10.02
C VAL A 1043 -18.01 -2.06 9.63
N LEU A 1044 -17.76 -1.44 8.48
CA LEU A 1044 -18.49 -0.29 7.97
C LEU A 1044 -19.99 -0.55 7.82
N ARG A 1045 -20.34 -1.67 7.18
CA ARG A 1045 -21.71 -2.06 6.85
C ARG A 1045 -22.50 -2.45 8.10
N THR A 1046 -21.82 -3.05 9.08
CA THR A 1046 -22.41 -3.33 10.40
C THR A 1046 -22.94 -2.07 11.06
N TRP A 1047 -22.13 -1.01 11.11
CA TRP A 1047 -22.50 0.25 11.77
C TRP A 1047 -23.52 1.06 10.96
N LYS A 1048 -23.46 1.01 9.63
CA LYS A 1048 -24.50 1.57 8.75
C LYS A 1048 -25.87 0.94 9.01
N THR A 1049 -25.95 -0.39 9.14
CA THR A 1049 -27.20 -1.08 9.45
C THR A 1049 -27.71 -0.70 10.85
N ALA A 1050 -26.87 -0.70 11.87
CA ALA A 1050 -27.27 -0.29 13.22
C ALA A 1050 -27.80 1.15 13.25
N SER A 1051 -27.16 2.08 12.53
CA SER A 1051 -27.60 3.47 12.43
C SER A 1051 -28.95 3.59 11.71
N LYS A 1052 -29.13 2.90 10.57
CA LYS A 1052 -30.40 2.90 9.84
C LYS A 1052 -31.54 2.37 10.71
N MET A 1053 -31.30 1.25 11.40
CA MET A 1053 -32.31 0.62 12.25
C MET A 1053 -32.68 1.51 13.45
N LYS A 1054 -31.73 2.25 14.02
CA LYS A 1054 -32.06 3.28 15.01
C LYS A 1054 -32.95 4.38 14.42
N GLN A 1055 -32.62 4.89 13.23
CA GLN A 1055 -33.39 5.96 12.60
C GLN A 1055 -34.84 5.57 12.32
N GLN A 1056 -35.07 4.34 11.83
CA GLN A 1056 -36.40 3.90 11.43
C GLN A 1056 -37.21 3.25 12.56
N ARG A 1057 -36.55 2.53 13.48
CA ARG A 1057 -37.21 1.75 14.54
C ARG A 1057 -37.04 2.33 15.95
N GLY A 1058 -36.24 3.39 16.10
CA GLY A 1058 -35.93 4.00 17.39
C GLY A 1058 -34.99 3.17 18.25
N ALA A 1059 -34.93 3.48 19.55
CA ALA A 1059 -34.14 2.74 20.52
C ALA A 1059 -34.70 1.32 20.75
N LEU A 1060 -33.80 0.33 20.90
CA LEU A 1060 -34.20 -1.02 21.29
C LEU A 1060 -34.82 -1.01 22.68
N ARG A 1061 -35.64 -2.02 22.99
CA ARG A 1061 -36.32 -2.15 24.30
C ARG A 1061 -35.32 -2.12 25.46
N GLU A 1062 -34.17 -2.73 25.27
CA GLU A 1062 -33.07 -2.81 26.23
C GLU A 1062 -32.37 -1.46 26.46
N ASP A 1063 -32.44 -0.55 25.48
CA ASP A 1063 -31.82 0.79 25.53
C ASP A 1063 -32.81 1.90 25.95
N GLN A 1064 -34.10 1.59 26.14
CA GLN A 1064 -35.13 2.61 26.47
C GLN A 1064 -34.99 3.23 27.86
N GLN A 1065 -34.29 2.56 28.80
CA GLN A 1065 -34.22 2.98 30.20
C GLN A 1065 -33.03 3.90 30.51
N GLU A 1066 -32.03 3.93 29.64
CA GLU A 1066 -30.79 4.67 29.85
C GLU A 1066 -30.47 5.50 28.62
N GLU A 1067 -29.68 6.55 28.80
CA GLU A 1067 -29.24 7.37 27.68
C GLU A 1067 -28.12 6.65 26.91
N GLY A 1068 -28.30 6.44 25.60
CA GLY A 1068 -27.35 5.75 24.73
C GLY A 1068 -27.95 4.53 24.02
N ASP A 1069 -27.13 3.86 23.21
CA ASP A 1069 -27.51 2.71 22.37
C ASP A 1069 -26.66 1.47 22.69
N ASN A 1070 -26.23 1.35 23.95
CA ASN A 1070 -25.21 0.38 24.37
C ASN A 1070 -25.58 -1.06 24.00
N PHE A 1071 -26.83 -1.47 24.20
CA PHE A 1071 -27.26 -2.82 23.87
C PHE A 1071 -27.23 -3.06 22.36
N ARG A 1072 -27.73 -2.11 21.56
CA ARG A 1072 -27.59 -2.18 20.09
C ARG A 1072 -26.11 -2.24 19.68
N ILE A 1073 -25.26 -1.37 20.22
CA ILE A 1073 -23.82 -1.34 19.90
C ILE A 1073 -23.16 -2.69 20.22
N ARG A 1074 -23.41 -3.26 21.40
CA ARG A 1074 -22.86 -4.56 21.81
C ARG A 1074 -23.41 -5.72 20.96
N ARG A 1075 -24.70 -5.68 20.59
CA ARG A 1075 -25.32 -6.66 19.68
C ARG A 1075 -24.63 -6.66 18.32
N TYR A 1076 -24.35 -5.48 17.76
CA TYR A 1076 -23.79 -5.36 16.41
C TYR A 1076 -22.28 -5.62 16.37
N ILE A 1077 -21.50 -5.17 17.35
CA ILE A 1077 -20.06 -5.50 17.37
C ILE A 1077 -19.81 -7.00 17.50
N ALA A 1078 -20.68 -7.72 18.21
CA ALA A 1078 -20.59 -9.18 18.34
C ALA A 1078 -20.67 -9.90 16.97
N LYS A 1079 -21.35 -9.30 15.98
CA LYS A 1079 -21.60 -9.90 14.65
C LYS A 1079 -20.35 -10.08 13.80
N TYR A 1080 -19.30 -9.28 14.02
CA TYR A 1080 -18.03 -9.42 13.29
C TYR A 1080 -16.85 -9.73 14.22
N THR A 1081 -17.09 -9.98 15.50
CA THR A 1081 -16.04 -10.31 16.49
C THR A 1081 -16.31 -11.69 17.11
N ILE A 1082 -16.97 -11.74 18.26
CA ILE A 1082 -17.07 -12.95 19.07
C ILE A 1082 -17.95 -14.03 18.43
N ASN A 1083 -19.03 -13.67 17.73
CA ASN A 1083 -19.94 -14.68 17.17
C ASN A 1083 -19.27 -15.47 16.05
N VAL A 1084 -18.50 -14.77 15.20
CA VAL A 1084 -17.69 -15.41 14.16
C VAL A 1084 -16.62 -16.31 14.78
N ALA A 1085 -15.97 -15.85 15.85
CA ALA A 1085 -14.97 -16.63 16.56
C ALA A 1085 -15.56 -17.92 17.18
N LEU A 1086 -16.74 -17.83 17.78
CA LEU A 1086 -17.45 -18.99 18.35
C LEU A 1086 -17.92 -19.96 17.26
N ALA A 1087 -18.47 -19.45 16.16
CA ALA A 1087 -18.95 -20.27 15.05
C ALA A 1087 -17.83 -21.11 14.42
N HIS A 1088 -16.59 -20.59 14.37
CA HIS A 1088 -15.44 -21.27 13.78
C HIS A 1088 -14.47 -21.89 14.79
N GLY A 1089 -14.85 -22.00 16.07
CA GLY A 1089 -14.06 -22.69 17.09
C GLY A 1089 -12.73 -22.03 17.45
N ILE A 1090 -12.63 -20.70 17.30
CA ILE A 1090 -11.44 -19.88 17.62
C ILE A 1090 -11.69 -18.87 18.74
N GLY A 1091 -12.88 -18.89 19.33
CA GLY A 1091 -13.30 -17.97 20.39
C GLY A 1091 -12.48 -18.05 21.69
N HIS A 1092 -11.67 -19.09 21.88
CA HIS A 1092 -10.72 -19.17 23.00
C HIS A 1092 -9.46 -18.33 22.79
N VAL A 1093 -9.18 -17.89 21.57
CA VAL A 1093 -7.93 -17.19 21.21
C VAL A 1093 -8.20 -15.72 20.86
N VAL A 1094 -9.25 -15.47 20.08
CA VAL A 1094 -9.56 -14.15 19.49
C VAL A 1094 -11.05 -13.81 19.62
N GLY A 1095 -11.45 -12.65 19.06
CA GLY A 1095 -12.85 -12.26 18.90
C GLY A 1095 -13.41 -11.36 20.01
N SER A 1096 -12.63 -10.97 21.01
CA SER A 1096 -13.04 -10.01 22.04
C SER A 1096 -11.86 -9.47 22.84
N ILE A 1097 -12.06 -8.33 23.53
CA ILE A 1097 -11.09 -7.78 24.48
C ILE A 1097 -11.32 -8.43 25.85
N GLU A 1098 -10.74 -9.61 26.05
CA GLU A 1098 -10.84 -10.39 27.30
C GLU A 1098 -9.45 -10.90 27.72
N VAL A 1099 -9.21 -10.96 29.04
CA VAL A 1099 -7.93 -11.43 29.60
C VAL A 1099 -7.65 -12.88 29.16
N GLY A 1100 -6.43 -13.14 28.71
CA GLY A 1100 -5.97 -14.45 28.21
C GLY A 1100 -6.08 -14.61 26.70
N LYS A 1101 -6.84 -13.75 26.00
CA LYS A 1101 -6.89 -13.75 24.54
C LYS A 1101 -5.69 -13.03 23.93
N VAL A 1102 -5.43 -13.29 22.64
CA VAL A 1102 -4.41 -12.59 21.86
C VAL A 1102 -4.80 -11.12 21.74
N ALA A 1103 -3.84 -10.22 21.92
CA ALA A 1103 -4.03 -8.78 21.84
C ALA A 1103 -4.16 -8.29 20.39
N ASP A 1104 -5.18 -8.78 19.69
CA ASP A 1104 -5.60 -8.31 18.37
C ASP A 1104 -6.60 -7.17 18.55
N LEU A 1105 -6.10 -5.94 18.47
CA LEU A 1105 -6.81 -4.73 18.86
C LEU A 1105 -6.82 -3.71 17.73
N VAL A 1106 -7.93 -2.98 17.60
CA VAL A 1106 -8.10 -1.90 16.63
C VAL A 1106 -8.40 -0.61 17.36
N CYS A 1107 -7.65 0.44 17.05
CA CYS A 1107 -7.81 1.77 17.61
C CYS A 1107 -8.52 2.68 16.61
N PHE A 1108 -9.57 3.37 17.05
CA PHE A 1108 -10.28 4.39 16.29
C PHE A 1108 -10.25 5.73 17.04
N THR A 1109 -10.18 6.83 16.31
CA THR A 1109 -10.73 8.09 16.84
C THR A 1109 -12.26 8.02 16.78
N PRO A 1110 -12.99 8.66 17.73
CA PRO A 1110 -14.45 8.66 17.73
C PRO A 1110 -15.07 9.10 16.40
N GLU A 1111 -14.48 10.10 15.73
CA GLU A 1111 -14.94 10.65 14.46
C GLU A 1111 -14.85 9.67 13.27
N TYR A 1112 -13.94 8.68 13.32
CA TYR A 1112 -13.77 7.67 12.28
C TYR A 1112 -14.20 6.27 12.69
N PHE A 1113 -14.83 6.12 13.87
CA PHE A 1113 -15.25 4.84 14.38
C PHE A 1113 -16.10 4.08 13.34
N GLY A 1114 -15.75 2.82 13.11
CA GLY A 1114 -16.43 1.96 12.16
C GLY A 1114 -16.06 2.18 10.68
N SER A 1115 -15.15 3.10 10.37
CA SER A 1115 -14.68 3.36 9.00
C SER A 1115 -13.16 3.19 8.86
N LYS A 1116 -12.37 4.19 9.23
CA LYS A 1116 -10.91 4.22 9.07
C LYS A 1116 -10.23 4.12 10.45
N PRO A 1117 -9.68 2.95 10.82
CA PRO A 1117 -8.85 2.81 12.03
C PRO A 1117 -7.61 3.70 11.98
N GLU A 1118 -7.15 4.10 13.17
CA GLU A 1118 -5.90 4.80 13.39
C GLU A 1118 -4.71 3.82 13.49
N LEU A 1119 -4.87 2.75 14.27
CA LEU A 1119 -3.84 1.72 14.48
C LEU A 1119 -4.49 0.34 14.55
N ILE A 1120 -3.73 -0.67 14.12
CA ILE A 1120 -4.11 -2.07 14.19
C ILE A 1120 -2.94 -2.86 14.78
N LEU A 1121 -3.25 -3.58 15.85
CA LEU A 1121 -2.29 -4.38 16.60
C LEU A 1121 -2.58 -5.87 16.39
N LYS A 1122 -1.52 -6.65 16.20
CA LYS A 1122 -1.55 -8.12 16.24
C LYS A 1122 -0.66 -8.60 17.37
N ALA A 1123 -1.25 -9.34 18.31
CA ALA A 1123 -0.59 -9.75 19.54
C ALA A 1123 0.16 -8.58 20.23
N GLY A 1124 -0.47 -7.42 20.31
CA GLY A 1124 0.08 -6.23 20.96
C GLY A 1124 1.15 -5.47 20.18
N VAL A 1125 1.48 -5.88 18.95
CA VAL A 1125 2.44 -5.17 18.09
C VAL A 1125 1.69 -4.47 16.96
N ILE A 1126 1.98 -3.20 16.70
CA ILE A 1126 1.36 -2.44 15.62
C ILE A 1126 1.81 -3.00 14.27
N VAL A 1127 0.85 -3.49 13.48
CA VAL A 1127 1.08 -4.02 12.11
C VAL A 1127 0.64 -3.05 11.03
N TRP A 1128 -0.31 -2.17 11.33
CA TRP A 1128 -0.87 -1.23 10.36
C TRP A 1128 -1.27 0.07 11.07
N GLY A 1129 -1.10 1.22 10.41
CA GLY A 1129 -1.46 2.49 11.03
C GLY A 1129 -1.52 3.67 10.06
N GLN A 1130 -2.30 4.69 10.42
CA GLN A 1130 -2.31 5.98 9.75
C GLN A 1130 -0.98 6.69 10.00
N MET A 1131 -0.22 6.92 8.94
CA MET A 1131 1.11 7.50 9.01
C MET A 1131 1.31 8.49 7.87
N GLY A 1132 1.79 9.68 8.26
CA GLY A 1132 2.11 10.78 7.37
C GLY A 1132 3.31 10.54 6.46
N ASP A 1133 3.93 11.64 6.04
CA ASP A 1133 5.20 11.63 5.32
C ASP A 1133 6.30 10.96 6.16
N ALA A 1134 6.93 9.94 5.60
CA ALA A 1134 7.98 9.18 6.28
C ALA A 1134 9.27 10.00 6.48
N ASN A 1135 9.44 11.09 5.73
CA ASN A 1135 10.54 12.04 5.90
C ASN A 1135 10.17 13.24 6.78
N GLY A 1136 8.89 13.38 7.18
CA GLY A 1136 8.42 14.49 7.99
C GLY A 1136 9.12 14.54 9.34
N SER A 1137 9.33 15.73 9.90
CA SER A 1137 9.90 15.90 11.24
C SER A 1137 9.03 15.29 12.34
N ILE A 1138 7.74 15.07 12.05
CA ILE A 1138 6.74 14.43 12.91
C ILE A 1138 5.82 13.52 12.05
N PRO A 1139 5.21 12.48 12.62
CA PRO A 1139 4.46 11.46 11.86
C PRO A 1139 3.08 11.90 11.33
N THR A 1140 2.65 13.12 11.65
CA THR A 1140 1.32 13.68 11.35
C THR A 1140 1.30 14.60 10.14
N THR A 1141 2.42 14.72 9.41
CA THR A 1141 2.52 15.55 8.20
C THR A 1141 1.89 14.84 7.02
N GLU A 1142 1.07 15.55 6.24
CA GLU A 1142 0.41 15.00 5.05
C GLU A 1142 1.44 14.51 4.00
N PRO A 1143 1.11 13.46 3.22
CA PRO A 1143 -0.15 12.70 3.21
C PRO A 1143 -0.21 11.65 4.33
N ILE A 1144 -1.27 11.70 5.12
CA ILE A 1144 -1.62 10.64 6.08
C ILE A 1144 -2.39 9.55 5.34
N ILE A 1145 -1.79 8.37 5.24
CA ILE A 1145 -2.43 7.17 4.66
C ILE A 1145 -2.20 5.96 5.55
N SER A 1146 -2.99 4.93 5.33
CA SER A 1146 -2.88 3.64 6.03
C SER A 1146 -1.66 2.87 5.50
N ARG A 1147 -0.67 2.59 6.35
CA ARG A 1147 0.61 1.97 5.96
C ARG A 1147 0.95 0.72 6.78
N PRO A 1148 1.69 -0.25 6.21
CA PRO A 1148 2.32 -1.31 6.99
C PRO A 1148 3.33 -0.74 7.99
N MET A 1149 3.31 -1.26 9.21
CA MET A 1149 4.22 -0.90 10.30
C MET A 1149 5.26 -2.01 10.54
N TYR A 1150 6.17 -1.83 11.50
CA TYR A 1150 7.22 -2.82 11.79
C TYR A 1150 6.68 -4.23 12.08
N GLY A 1151 5.51 -4.34 12.71
CA GLY A 1151 4.84 -5.61 12.97
C GLY A 1151 4.37 -6.35 11.71
N ALA A 1152 4.32 -5.68 10.55
CA ALA A 1152 3.93 -6.31 9.28
C ALA A 1152 5.07 -7.08 8.59
N ASN A 1153 6.32 -6.90 9.03
CA ASN A 1153 7.46 -7.59 8.42
C ASN A 1153 7.40 -9.10 8.65
N ALA A 1154 7.61 -9.90 7.60
CA ALA A 1154 7.52 -11.36 7.62
C ALA A 1154 8.21 -12.04 8.82
N SER A 1155 9.38 -11.55 9.24
CA SER A 1155 10.16 -12.11 10.35
C SER A 1155 9.48 -12.00 11.72
N SER A 1156 8.56 -11.05 11.93
CA SER A 1156 7.84 -10.88 13.20
C SER A 1156 6.53 -11.67 13.27
N LEU A 1157 6.00 -12.11 12.12
CA LEU A 1157 4.66 -12.71 12.02
C LEU A 1157 4.54 -14.06 12.72
N GLY A 1158 5.64 -14.78 12.87
CA GLY A 1158 5.67 -16.04 13.63
C GLY A 1158 5.37 -15.88 15.12
N VAL A 1159 5.40 -14.65 15.63
CA VAL A 1159 5.04 -14.35 17.03
C VAL A 1159 3.65 -13.73 17.14
N SER A 1160 3.22 -12.94 16.14
CA SER A 1160 2.03 -12.09 16.19
C SER A 1160 0.78 -12.61 15.46
N CYS A 1161 0.94 -13.58 14.55
CA CYS A 1161 -0.14 -14.08 13.71
C CYS A 1161 -0.32 -15.61 13.82
N LEU A 1162 -1.55 -16.05 13.55
CA LEU A 1162 -1.96 -17.46 13.63
C LEU A 1162 -2.47 -18.01 12.30
N VAL A 1163 -2.33 -19.31 12.10
CA VAL A 1163 -3.09 -20.08 11.11
C VAL A 1163 -3.93 -21.09 11.87
N PHE A 1164 -5.25 -20.97 11.71
CA PHE A 1164 -6.23 -21.86 12.32
C PHE A 1164 -6.46 -23.08 11.44
N VAL A 1165 -6.36 -24.26 12.03
CA VAL A 1165 -6.41 -25.55 11.33
C VAL A 1165 -7.24 -26.58 12.09
N SER A 1166 -7.47 -27.76 11.51
CA SER A 1166 -8.09 -28.88 12.20
C SER A 1166 -7.15 -29.52 13.24
N GLN A 1167 -7.73 -30.05 14.31
CA GLN A 1167 -6.97 -30.85 15.28
C GLN A 1167 -6.32 -32.09 14.62
N LEU A 1168 -7.03 -32.73 13.67
CA LEU A 1168 -6.52 -33.89 12.94
C LEU A 1168 -5.19 -33.59 12.22
N SER A 1169 -5.08 -32.44 11.55
CA SER A 1169 -3.86 -32.07 10.83
C SER A 1169 -2.66 -31.87 11.76
N VAL A 1170 -2.91 -31.40 12.99
CA VAL A 1170 -1.90 -31.19 14.04
C VAL A 1170 -1.45 -32.53 14.62
N ASP A 1171 -2.39 -33.41 14.93
CA ASP A 1171 -2.12 -34.72 15.54
C ASP A 1171 -1.31 -35.63 14.61
N GLU A 1172 -1.56 -35.56 13.30
CA GLU A 1172 -0.81 -36.33 12.30
C GLU A 1172 0.49 -35.66 11.84
N GLY A 1173 0.78 -34.44 12.29
CA GLY A 1173 2.01 -33.73 11.93
C GLY A 1173 2.03 -33.16 10.50
N ILE A 1174 0.88 -33.11 9.81
CA ILE A 1174 0.78 -32.72 8.40
C ILE A 1174 1.08 -31.24 8.23
N VAL A 1175 0.40 -30.36 8.95
CA VAL A 1175 0.59 -28.90 8.83
C VAL A 1175 1.98 -28.47 9.30
N GLN A 1176 2.56 -29.16 10.28
CA GLN A 1176 3.92 -28.91 10.74
C GLN A 1176 4.95 -29.19 9.63
N SER A 1177 4.66 -30.15 8.73
CA SER A 1177 5.51 -30.44 7.57
C SER A 1177 5.59 -29.29 6.56
N TYR A 1178 4.64 -28.35 6.59
CA TYR A 1178 4.61 -27.20 5.70
C TYR A 1178 5.65 -26.13 6.07
N ASN A 1179 6.22 -26.18 7.28
CA ASN A 1179 7.23 -25.24 7.80
C ASN A 1179 6.77 -23.77 7.77
N LEU A 1180 5.53 -23.52 8.19
CA LEU A 1180 4.97 -22.17 8.32
C LEU A 1180 5.68 -21.40 9.45
N ARG A 1181 5.85 -20.09 9.25
CA ARG A 1181 6.35 -19.17 10.27
C ARG A 1181 5.29 -18.89 11.32
N LYS A 1182 4.03 -18.71 10.90
CA LYS A 1182 2.91 -18.40 11.78
C LYS A 1182 2.64 -19.50 12.80
N LYS A 1183 2.05 -19.11 13.94
CA LYS A 1183 1.63 -20.06 14.98
C LYS A 1183 0.45 -20.89 14.47
N ILE A 1184 0.58 -22.20 14.55
CA ILE A 1184 -0.49 -23.13 14.22
C ILE A 1184 -1.38 -23.29 15.45
N GLU A 1185 -2.69 -23.10 15.29
CA GLU A 1185 -3.66 -23.23 16.37
C GLU A 1185 -4.86 -24.07 15.91
N PRO A 1186 -5.16 -25.20 16.58
CA PRO A 1186 -6.31 -26.02 16.21
C PRO A 1186 -7.63 -25.37 16.64
N VAL A 1187 -8.65 -25.49 15.80
CA VAL A 1187 -10.03 -25.13 16.14
C VAL A 1187 -10.63 -26.12 17.12
N LYS A 1188 -11.58 -25.65 17.96
CA LYS A 1188 -12.29 -26.50 18.93
C LYS A 1188 -13.70 -26.03 19.22
N GLY A 1189 -14.60 -26.96 19.51
CA GLY A 1189 -15.98 -26.70 19.91
C GLY A 1189 -16.87 -26.20 18.77
N CYS A 1190 -16.55 -26.54 17.52
CA CYS A 1190 -17.31 -26.13 16.33
C CYS A 1190 -18.68 -26.82 16.25
N ARG A 1191 -18.85 -27.98 16.90
CA ARG A 1191 -20.06 -28.82 16.80
C ARG A 1191 -20.99 -28.70 18.00
N THR A 1192 -20.53 -28.07 19.07
CA THR A 1192 -21.33 -27.85 20.29
C THR A 1192 -22.02 -26.49 20.31
N VAL A 1193 -21.59 -25.57 19.44
CA VAL A 1193 -22.15 -24.22 19.34
C VAL A 1193 -23.49 -24.26 18.60
N THR A 1194 -24.46 -23.51 19.11
CA THR A 1194 -25.83 -23.37 18.60
C THR A 1194 -26.19 -21.89 18.49
N LYS A 1195 -27.39 -21.58 17.97
CA LYS A 1195 -27.90 -20.20 17.94
C LYS A 1195 -27.91 -19.55 19.33
N LYS A 1196 -28.16 -20.32 20.39
CA LYS A 1196 -28.18 -19.82 21.79
C LYS A 1196 -26.82 -19.34 22.29
N ASP A 1197 -25.74 -19.78 21.67
CA ASP A 1197 -24.39 -19.41 22.06
C ASP A 1197 -23.93 -18.09 21.41
N MET A 1198 -24.64 -17.64 20.36
CA MET A 1198 -24.38 -16.39 19.66
C MET A 1198 -24.69 -15.19 20.56
N LYS A 1199 -23.63 -14.52 21.01
CA LYS A 1199 -23.71 -13.44 21.99
C LYS A 1199 -24.60 -12.32 21.48
N LEU A 1200 -25.65 -12.03 22.25
CA LEU A 1200 -26.65 -10.98 22.02
C LEU A 1200 -27.44 -11.14 20.70
N ASN A 1201 -27.28 -12.26 20.01
CA ASN A 1201 -27.87 -12.55 18.71
C ASN A 1201 -28.38 -14.00 18.66
N ASP A 1202 -29.13 -14.38 19.68
CA ASP A 1202 -29.64 -15.73 19.95
C ASP A 1202 -31.14 -15.88 19.65
N ALA A 1203 -31.77 -14.87 19.03
CA ALA A 1203 -33.19 -14.89 18.75
C ALA A 1203 -33.52 -15.94 17.68
N MET A 1204 -34.61 -16.69 17.89
CA MET A 1204 -35.13 -17.71 16.96
C MET A 1204 -36.62 -17.46 16.74
N PRO A 1205 -37.00 -16.33 16.12
CA PRO A 1205 -38.40 -16.08 15.81
C PRO A 1205 -38.91 -17.13 14.83
N LYS A 1206 -40.21 -17.42 14.86
CA LYS A 1206 -40.83 -18.22 13.81
C LYS A 1206 -40.94 -17.38 12.54
N ILE A 1207 -40.09 -17.66 11.56
CA ILE A 1207 -40.10 -16.93 10.29
C ILE A 1207 -41.00 -17.64 9.27
N THR A 1208 -41.81 -16.87 8.56
CA THR A 1208 -42.57 -17.33 7.38
C THR A 1208 -42.34 -16.37 6.23
N VAL A 1209 -42.20 -16.92 5.02
CA VAL A 1209 -42.07 -16.15 3.78
C VAL A 1209 -43.23 -16.54 2.88
N ASP A 1210 -43.97 -15.55 2.38
CA ASP A 1210 -45.02 -15.78 1.40
C ASP A 1210 -44.39 -16.09 0.03
N PRO A 1211 -44.73 -17.23 -0.61
CA PRO A 1211 -44.06 -17.67 -1.83
C PRO A 1211 -44.40 -16.84 -3.07
N GLU A 1212 -45.45 -16.02 -3.04
CA GLU A 1212 -45.87 -15.18 -4.17
C GLU A 1212 -45.47 -13.72 -3.97
N THR A 1213 -45.60 -13.20 -2.75
CA THR A 1213 -45.34 -11.79 -2.41
C THR A 1213 -43.99 -11.56 -1.76
N TYR A 1214 -43.29 -12.61 -1.35
CA TYR A 1214 -42.01 -12.59 -0.63
C TYR A 1214 -42.06 -11.88 0.73
N ASN A 1215 -43.25 -11.51 1.22
CA ASN A 1215 -43.42 -10.90 2.53
C ASN A 1215 -42.87 -11.83 3.61
N VAL A 1216 -41.97 -11.30 4.45
CA VAL A 1216 -41.34 -12.01 5.56
C VAL A 1216 -41.99 -11.56 6.86
N GLN A 1217 -42.47 -12.53 7.64
CA GLN A 1217 -42.97 -12.31 9.00
C GLN A 1217 -42.10 -13.02 10.02
N ALA A 1218 -41.88 -12.39 11.18
CA ALA A 1218 -41.23 -12.98 12.35
C ALA A 1218 -42.24 -12.99 13.52
N ASP A 1219 -42.57 -14.18 14.03
CA ASP A 1219 -43.59 -14.36 15.08
C ASP A 1219 -44.97 -13.75 14.73
N GLY A 1220 -45.28 -13.69 13.43
CA GLY A 1220 -46.52 -13.10 12.90
C GLY A 1220 -46.49 -11.59 12.69
N GLU A 1221 -45.35 -10.92 12.92
CA GLU A 1221 -45.14 -9.49 12.64
C GLU A 1221 -44.35 -9.30 11.34
N ASP A 1222 -44.81 -8.40 10.46
CA ASP A 1222 -44.13 -8.09 9.19
C ASP A 1222 -42.73 -7.48 9.44
N CYS A 1223 -41.71 -8.06 8.82
CA CYS A 1223 -40.33 -7.58 8.87
C CYS A 1223 -40.04 -6.62 7.73
N VAL A 1224 -40.65 -5.43 7.78
CA VAL A 1224 -40.52 -4.41 6.72
C VAL A 1224 -39.69 -3.21 7.20
N CYS A 1225 -38.89 -2.65 6.29
CA CYS A 1225 -38.24 -1.36 6.48
C CYS A 1225 -38.03 -0.66 5.14
N ASP A 1226 -38.07 0.67 5.13
CA ASP A 1226 -37.91 1.45 3.89
C ASP A 1226 -36.43 1.52 3.47
N PRO A 1227 -36.12 1.56 2.15
CA PRO A 1227 -34.78 1.86 1.69
C PRO A 1227 -34.42 3.32 2.02
N VAL A 1228 -33.19 3.55 2.48
CA VAL A 1228 -32.69 4.92 2.70
C VAL A 1228 -31.93 5.44 1.48
N SER A 1229 -31.99 6.76 1.28
CA SER A 1229 -31.30 7.48 0.19
C SER A 1229 -29.89 7.97 0.58
N SER A 1230 -29.55 7.94 1.87
CA SER A 1230 -28.25 8.36 2.39
C SER A 1230 -27.86 7.52 3.61
N LEU A 1231 -26.56 7.42 3.85
CA LEU A 1231 -25.98 6.69 4.99
C LEU A 1231 -24.82 7.48 5.59
N PRO A 1232 -24.59 7.35 6.91
CA PRO A 1232 -23.36 7.84 7.55
C PRO A 1232 -22.14 7.05 7.03
N LEU A 1233 -20.93 7.56 7.30
CA LEU A 1233 -19.65 6.92 6.96
C LEU A 1233 -19.54 6.64 5.45
N THR A 1234 -19.91 7.63 4.63
CA THR A 1234 -19.87 7.56 3.16
C THR A 1234 -19.02 8.70 2.60
N GLN A 1235 -19.64 9.65 1.89
CA GLN A 1235 -18.98 10.81 1.29
C GLN A 1235 -18.39 11.76 2.35
N SER A 1236 -18.82 11.67 3.60
CA SER A 1236 -18.23 12.39 4.74
C SER A 1236 -16.79 11.95 5.04
N VAL A 1237 -16.44 10.69 4.72
CA VAL A 1237 -15.17 10.04 5.12
C VAL A 1237 -14.28 9.68 3.93
N TYR A 1238 -14.86 9.19 2.84
CA TYR A 1238 -14.12 8.61 1.72
C TYR A 1238 -13.89 9.62 0.58
N LEU A 1239 -12.77 9.45 -0.13
CA LEU A 1239 -12.41 10.31 -1.25
C LEU A 1239 -13.16 9.93 -2.55
N PHE A 1240 -13.53 8.66 -2.69
CA PHE A 1240 -14.21 8.09 -3.85
C PHE A 1240 -15.47 7.34 -3.42
#